data_AF-A0A240BV21-F1
#
_entry.id   AF-A0A240BV21-F1
#
_cell.length_a   1.000
_cell.length_b   1.000
_cell.length_c   1.000
_cell.angle_alpha   90.00
_cell.angle_beta   90.00
_cell.angle_gamma   90.00
#
_symmetry.space_group_name_H-M   'P 1'
#
loop_
_entity.id
_entity.type
_entity.pdbx_description
1 polymer ?
#
loop_
_entity_poly.entity_id
_entity_poly.type
_entity_poly.pdbx_seq_one_letter_code
_entity_poly.pdbx_strand_id
1 'polypeptide(L)'
;MTNRTEPVRELDCQFDDNGNPSWCSFPSHKNVQVRGACDLPPHLPGIVIFVHGVNSTGEWYQNAEVSLCSGLNKRLGLMGTSFELKENIYSNDGVVSVDKNGQLRIEQKNQLIRRVLPKPKKDQQSEKSPVIRFYWGYSSLKGEEDKYVIPLANQDGVDYHQLKRQGLSHEDIMKQGPFFWGGGPFQNGTNNLHALWSEKGFDENIMGISGVKTQWVNEDEDRLLTHAPPRKYYAHAAKRLADLLDLIREKYPRDTVSIISHSQGTMVAMAATALAKQAPDTLFILNSPFAMDNPQLHGVYLLPAEENISVAGRESTLSAIVNKVAQRATHLADLGYEGLCVGQSQDKKNWRPDIQHTAASEGQSTVIPERDNHGRTWIYFCPHDRVMGSLPLRSVGWQGLPNDKQGNPHKLLNQHQGHLFQRMLARSISCGDAPNPRTPFANLPDEKPFWDDKGDKYQSSSTTYPEPPAWQSVFINAEQVLEPIKATELIDFDKTRVGSEHDAEQKDGWGEFNVDGYKNDNTYDNYINLYPNQDVVIGFKQGPRGDYDRIPITRKETFEEKDLRLRSYVSQPTDHSTLPGNAAFMSRVVAYDLPVGYCDATWDKNFMDELRRLADWTQGLDPYLTTGTPNKVEEPALISRETMLGEMIRNKTKEYGY
;
A
#
# COMPACT_ATOMS: atom_id res chain seq x y z
N MET A 1 4.06 15.11 -49.08
CA MET A 1 2.77 15.85 -49.00
C MET A 1 3.10 17.30 -48.71
N THR A 2 2.62 18.22 -49.54
CA THR A 2 2.77 19.66 -49.30
C THR A 2 1.91 20.04 -48.10
N ASN A 3 2.53 20.47 -46.99
CA ASN A 3 1.85 21.10 -45.85
C ASN A 3 1.21 22.42 -46.32
N ARG A 4 0.02 22.34 -46.93
CA ARG A 4 -0.83 23.52 -47.14
C ARG A 4 -1.50 23.82 -45.81
N THR A 5 -1.16 24.95 -45.21
CA THR A 5 -1.86 25.52 -44.07
C THR A 5 -3.25 25.95 -44.51
N GLU A 6 -4.25 25.09 -44.30
CA GLU A 6 -5.66 25.45 -44.49
C GLU A 6 -6.12 26.31 -43.30
N PRO A 7 -6.90 27.38 -43.52
CA PRO A 7 -7.41 28.19 -42.42
C PRO A 7 -8.42 27.36 -41.60
N VAL A 8 -8.30 27.45 -40.27
CA VAL A 8 -9.17 26.76 -39.31
C VAL A 8 -9.95 27.77 -38.46
N ARG A 9 -11.15 27.38 -38.03
CA ARG A 9 -11.91 28.02 -36.95
C ARG A 9 -12.07 27.02 -35.81
N GLU A 10 -11.80 27.44 -34.59
CA GLU A 10 -12.01 26.62 -33.41
C GLU A 10 -13.52 26.38 -33.21
N LEU A 11 -13.89 25.13 -32.93
CA LEU A 11 -15.26 24.75 -32.60
C LEU A 11 -15.40 24.65 -31.08
N ASP A 12 -16.53 25.11 -30.56
CA ASP A 12 -16.86 24.94 -29.14
C ASP A 12 -17.03 23.43 -28.83
N CYS A 13 -16.27 22.95 -27.84
CA CYS A 13 -16.41 21.60 -27.32
C CYS A 13 -17.61 21.53 -26.37
N GLN A 14 -18.54 20.62 -26.65
CA GLN A 14 -19.69 20.30 -25.78
C GLN A 14 -19.54 18.90 -25.23
N PHE A 15 -19.93 18.70 -23.97
CA PHE A 15 -19.91 17.39 -23.33
C PHE A 15 -21.33 16.87 -23.19
N ASP A 16 -21.54 15.59 -23.51
CA ASP A 16 -22.78 14.91 -23.15
C ASP A 16 -22.83 14.59 -21.64
N ASP A 17 -23.96 14.04 -21.19
CA ASP A 17 -24.15 13.67 -19.78
C ASP A 17 -23.10 12.64 -19.30
N ASN A 18 -22.58 11.80 -20.21
CA ASN A 18 -21.54 10.81 -19.95
C ASN A 18 -20.12 11.38 -19.99
N GLY A 19 -19.94 12.65 -20.37
CA GLY A 19 -18.64 13.30 -20.47
C GLY A 19 -17.93 13.10 -21.82
N ASN A 20 -18.60 12.55 -22.84
CA ASN A 20 -18.01 12.43 -24.16
C ASN A 20 -17.94 13.82 -24.83
N PRO A 21 -16.78 14.25 -25.35
CA PRO A 21 -16.67 15.51 -26.06
C PRO A 21 -17.26 15.40 -27.48
N SER A 22 -17.91 16.48 -27.91
CA SER A 22 -18.51 16.61 -29.24
C SER A 22 -18.37 18.06 -29.75
N TRP A 23 -18.30 18.21 -31.07
CA TRP A 23 -18.17 19.52 -31.71
C TRP A 23 -19.23 19.66 -32.81
N CYS A 24 -19.85 20.82 -32.88
CA CYS A 24 -20.86 21.13 -33.88
C CYS A 24 -20.33 22.17 -34.88
N SER A 25 -20.35 21.82 -36.17
CA SER A 25 -19.98 22.74 -37.26
C SER A 25 -21.13 22.87 -38.24
N PHE A 26 -21.44 24.10 -38.65
CA PHE A 26 -22.44 24.37 -39.69
C PHE A 26 -21.82 25.21 -40.82
N PRO A 27 -22.19 24.94 -42.09
CA PRO A 27 -21.75 25.76 -43.22
C PRO A 27 -22.29 27.19 -43.08
N SER A 28 -21.45 28.19 -43.36
CA SER A 28 -21.89 29.58 -43.49
C SER A 28 -21.11 30.28 -44.61
N HIS A 29 -21.70 31.32 -45.19
CA HIS A 29 -21.03 32.16 -46.20
C HIS A 29 -19.75 32.83 -45.66
N LYS A 30 -19.55 32.87 -44.34
CA LYS A 30 -18.35 33.39 -43.67
C LYS A 30 -17.22 32.35 -43.53
N ASN A 31 -17.50 31.07 -43.78
CA ASN A 31 -16.57 29.95 -43.53
C ASN A 31 -16.15 29.23 -44.83
N VAL A 32 -16.14 29.94 -45.96
CA VAL A 32 -15.72 29.37 -47.26
C VAL A 32 -14.25 28.99 -47.20
N GLN A 33 -13.93 27.72 -47.46
CA GLN A 33 -12.58 27.14 -47.36
C GLN A 33 -11.95 27.18 -45.95
N VAL A 34 -12.75 27.34 -44.89
CA VAL A 34 -12.30 27.29 -43.49
C VAL A 34 -12.75 25.97 -42.85
N ARG A 35 -11.81 25.19 -42.30
CA ARG A 35 -12.10 23.92 -41.60
C ARG A 35 -12.51 24.20 -40.15
N GLY A 36 -13.34 23.34 -39.56
CA GLY A 36 -13.56 23.34 -38.12
C GLY A 36 -12.44 22.57 -37.42
N ALA A 37 -11.75 23.21 -36.49
CA ALA A 37 -10.79 22.55 -35.60
C ALA A 37 -11.52 22.03 -34.36
N CYS A 38 -11.25 20.78 -34.01
CA CYS A 38 -11.77 20.12 -32.82
C CYS A 38 -10.62 19.86 -31.87
N ASP A 39 -10.42 20.74 -30.89
CA ASP A 39 -9.38 20.54 -29.89
C ASP A 39 -9.89 19.60 -28.80
N LEU A 40 -9.24 18.46 -28.67
CA LEU A 40 -9.57 17.48 -27.62
C LEU A 40 -9.28 18.09 -26.25
N PRO A 41 -10.19 17.96 -25.28
CA PRO A 41 -9.89 18.33 -23.90
C PRO A 41 -8.70 17.49 -23.38
N PRO A 42 -7.96 17.93 -22.36
CA PRO A 42 -6.87 17.13 -21.81
C PRO A 42 -7.38 15.80 -21.24
N HIS A 43 -6.62 14.73 -21.48
CA HIS A 43 -6.77 13.46 -20.78
C HIS A 43 -6.27 13.60 -19.34
N LEU A 44 -6.77 12.73 -18.45
CA LEU A 44 -6.05 12.39 -17.23
C LEU A 44 -4.67 11.81 -17.61
N PRO A 45 -3.66 11.91 -16.73
CA PRO A 45 -2.33 11.37 -17.02
C PRO A 45 -2.27 9.84 -17.15
N GLY A 46 -3.36 9.16 -16.79
CA GLY A 46 -3.50 7.71 -16.72
C GLY A 46 -4.49 7.35 -15.60
N ILE A 47 -4.81 6.07 -15.48
CA ILE A 47 -5.57 5.51 -14.36
C ILE A 47 -4.57 5.01 -13.32
N VAL A 48 -4.72 5.44 -12.07
CA VAL A 48 -3.85 5.04 -10.95
C VAL A 48 -4.69 4.24 -9.95
N ILE A 49 -4.38 2.97 -9.77
CA ILE A 49 -5.08 2.10 -8.83
C ILE A 49 -4.30 2.02 -7.53
N PHE A 50 -4.90 2.46 -6.43
CA PHE A 50 -4.34 2.31 -5.09
C PHE A 50 -4.77 0.98 -4.46
N VAL A 51 -3.84 0.27 -3.83
CA VAL A 51 -4.09 -1.04 -3.18
C VAL A 51 -3.52 -1.06 -1.76
N HIS A 52 -4.39 -1.18 -0.76
CA HIS A 52 -4.04 -1.14 0.66
C HIS A 52 -3.54 -2.48 1.19
N GLY A 53 -2.95 -2.46 2.39
CA GLY A 53 -2.37 -3.61 3.08
C GLY A 53 -3.37 -4.53 3.79
N VAL A 54 -2.82 -5.45 4.58
CA VAL A 54 -3.56 -6.26 5.56
C VAL A 54 -3.94 -5.39 6.76
N ASN A 55 -5.01 -5.75 7.48
CA ASN A 55 -5.48 -4.99 8.65
C ASN A 55 -5.64 -3.49 8.37
N SER A 56 -6.08 -3.15 7.15
CA SER A 56 -6.16 -1.79 6.65
C SER A 56 -7.47 -1.61 5.92
N THR A 57 -8.05 -0.44 6.07
CA THR A 57 -9.28 -0.02 5.41
C THR A 57 -9.02 1.06 4.36
N GLY A 58 -7.75 1.23 3.95
CA GLY A 58 -7.33 2.25 3.01
C GLY A 58 -7.14 3.64 3.64
N GLU A 59 -6.75 3.70 4.92
CA GLU A 59 -6.61 4.95 5.69
C GLU A 59 -5.64 5.96 5.09
N TRP A 60 -4.67 5.51 4.28
CA TRP A 60 -3.72 6.38 3.59
C TRP A 60 -4.22 6.94 2.25
N TYR A 61 -5.30 6.39 1.67
CA TYR A 61 -5.73 6.70 0.31
C TYR A 61 -6.04 8.18 0.09
N GLN A 62 -6.78 8.81 1.01
CA GLN A 62 -7.15 10.21 0.87
C GLN A 62 -5.90 11.12 0.84
N ASN A 63 -4.97 10.90 1.77
CA ASN A 63 -3.75 11.68 1.87
C ASN A 63 -2.85 11.52 0.63
N ALA A 64 -2.68 10.28 0.18
CA ALA A 64 -1.91 9.97 -1.02
C ALA A 64 -2.55 10.56 -2.27
N GLU A 65 -3.88 10.51 -2.41
CA GLU A 65 -4.60 11.03 -3.56
C GLU A 65 -4.49 12.55 -3.66
N VAL A 66 -4.69 13.28 -2.56
CA VAL A 66 -4.51 14.74 -2.48
C VAL A 66 -3.08 15.12 -2.87
N SER A 67 -2.09 14.46 -2.26
CA SER A 67 -0.68 14.76 -2.48
C SER A 67 -0.24 14.40 -3.90
N LEU A 68 -0.73 13.29 -4.45
CA LEU A 68 -0.42 12.87 -5.80
C LEU A 68 -1.04 13.81 -6.85
N CYS A 69 -2.31 14.20 -6.69
CA CYS A 69 -2.94 15.20 -7.56
C CYS A 69 -2.16 16.52 -7.53
N SER A 70 -1.74 17.00 -6.35
CA SER A 70 -0.90 18.19 -6.21
C SER A 70 0.42 18.07 -6.97
N GLY A 71 1.13 16.95 -6.81
CA GLY A 71 2.38 16.68 -7.51
C GLY A 71 2.23 16.61 -9.03
N LEU A 72 1.20 15.92 -9.51
CA LEU A 72 0.90 15.81 -10.94
C LEU A 72 0.49 17.16 -11.53
N ASN A 73 -0.30 17.97 -10.83
CA ASN A 73 -0.66 19.32 -11.26
C ASN A 73 0.58 20.18 -11.46
N LYS A 74 1.59 20.04 -10.60
CA LYS A 74 2.88 20.72 -10.73
C LYS A 74 3.69 20.17 -11.90
N ARG A 75 3.84 18.85 -12.01
CA ARG A 75 4.59 18.18 -13.09
C ARG A 75 4.02 18.50 -14.48
N LEU A 76 2.70 18.58 -14.60
CA LEU A 76 1.97 18.74 -15.86
C LEU A 76 1.54 20.20 -16.14
N GLY A 77 1.92 21.15 -15.28
CA GLY A 77 1.60 22.56 -15.47
C GLY A 77 0.10 22.88 -15.44
N LEU A 78 -0.69 22.12 -14.67
CA LEU A 78 -2.15 22.23 -14.58
C LEU A 78 -2.64 23.14 -13.44
N MET A 79 -1.77 23.56 -12.53
CA MET A 79 -2.12 24.40 -11.38
C MET A 79 -2.83 25.69 -11.81
N GLY A 80 -3.98 25.98 -11.18
CA GLY A 80 -4.78 27.17 -11.46
C GLY A 80 -5.51 27.17 -12.82
N THR A 81 -5.48 26.05 -13.55
CA THR A 81 -6.24 25.90 -14.80
C THR A 81 -7.61 25.27 -14.56
N SER A 82 -8.49 25.32 -15.55
CA SER A 82 -9.77 24.58 -15.54
C SER A 82 -9.60 23.06 -15.60
N PHE A 83 -8.38 22.54 -15.77
CA PHE A 83 -8.06 21.11 -15.88
C PHE A 83 -7.25 20.58 -14.68
N GLU A 84 -7.07 21.40 -13.64
CA GLU A 84 -6.41 21.00 -12.40
C GLU A 84 -7.05 19.72 -11.83
N LEU A 85 -6.21 18.70 -11.59
CA LEU A 85 -6.58 17.43 -10.99
C LEU A 85 -6.98 17.65 -9.53
N LYS A 86 -8.05 16.97 -9.12
CA LYS A 86 -8.58 17.03 -7.75
C LYS A 86 -8.91 15.64 -7.28
N GLU A 87 -8.69 15.38 -6.00
CA GLU A 87 -9.04 14.13 -5.35
C GLU A 87 -10.54 13.83 -5.43
N ASN A 88 -10.87 12.54 -5.43
CA ASN A 88 -12.22 12.09 -5.16
C ASN A 88 -12.51 12.25 -3.66
N ILE A 89 -13.72 12.69 -3.33
CA ILE A 89 -14.17 12.88 -1.94
C ILE A 89 -15.26 11.86 -1.65
N TYR A 90 -14.93 10.83 -0.88
CA TYR A 90 -15.87 9.79 -0.47
C TYR A 90 -16.59 10.17 0.84
N SER A 91 -17.75 9.57 1.12
CA SER A 91 -18.52 9.84 2.35
C SER A 91 -17.77 9.58 3.66
N ASN A 92 -16.83 8.63 3.64
CA ASN A 92 -15.96 8.28 4.76
C ASN A 92 -14.66 9.12 4.80
N ASP A 93 -14.45 10.02 3.84
CA ASP A 93 -13.26 10.86 3.82
C ASP A 93 -13.34 11.94 4.91
N GLY A 94 -12.16 12.20 5.47
CA GLY A 94 -11.91 13.22 6.47
C GLY A 94 -11.95 14.63 5.89
N VAL A 95 -11.93 15.63 6.77
CA VAL A 95 -11.75 17.02 6.35
C VAL A 95 -10.28 17.27 6.10
N VAL A 96 -9.93 17.69 4.88
CA VAL A 96 -8.57 18.10 4.53
C VAL A 96 -8.38 19.56 4.91
N SER A 97 -7.35 19.82 5.71
CA SER A 97 -6.92 21.16 6.11
C SER A 97 -5.40 21.28 5.96
N VAL A 98 -4.90 22.51 6.00
CA VAL A 98 -3.47 22.80 6.02
C VAL A 98 -3.17 23.42 7.38
N ASP A 99 -2.16 22.89 8.06
CA ASP A 99 -1.73 23.43 9.33
C ASP A 99 -0.95 24.75 9.16
N LYS A 100 -0.61 25.37 10.29
CA LYS A 100 0.17 26.62 10.36
C LYS A 100 1.56 26.55 9.71
N ASN A 101 2.07 25.34 9.46
CA ASN A 101 3.37 25.09 8.84
C ASN A 101 3.25 24.71 7.35
N GLY A 102 2.04 24.72 6.78
CA GLY A 102 1.82 24.33 5.39
C GLY A 102 1.72 22.81 5.18
N GLN A 103 1.62 22.00 6.24
CA GLN A 103 1.47 20.56 6.13
C GLN A 103 0.00 20.16 6.06
N LEU A 104 -0.30 19.13 5.26
CA LEU A 104 -1.64 18.58 5.16
C LEU A 104 -2.04 17.90 6.48
N ARG A 105 -3.20 18.28 7.02
CA ARG A 105 -3.84 17.67 8.18
C ARG A 105 -5.21 17.13 7.76
N ILE A 106 -5.43 15.84 7.98
CA ILE A 106 -6.69 15.17 7.66
C ILE A 106 -7.36 14.72 8.95
N GLU A 107 -8.56 15.24 9.21
CA GLU A 107 -9.39 14.79 10.32
C GLU A 107 -10.04 13.45 9.95
N GLN A 108 -9.50 12.34 10.47
CA GLN A 108 -9.99 11.02 10.08
C GLN A 108 -11.42 10.76 10.57
N LYS A 109 -12.28 10.27 9.67
CA LYS A 109 -13.55 9.63 10.01
C LYS A 109 -13.39 8.12 10.05
N ASN A 110 -14.41 7.42 10.56
CA ASN A 110 -14.45 5.97 10.55
C ASN A 110 -14.40 5.45 9.10
N GLN A 111 -13.33 4.73 8.77
CA GLN A 111 -13.02 4.22 7.44
C GLN A 111 -13.79 2.94 7.06
N LEU A 112 -14.51 2.35 8.02
CA LEU A 112 -15.36 1.17 7.83
C LEU A 112 -16.75 1.51 7.29
N ILE A 113 -17.13 2.80 7.32
CA ILE A 113 -18.42 3.26 6.82
C ILE A 113 -18.48 3.11 5.30
N ARG A 114 -19.67 2.79 4.80
CA ARG A 114 -20.00 2.73 3.38
C ARG A 114 -19.40 3.91 2.62
N ARG A 115 -18.67 3.57 1.56
CA ARG A 115 -17.92 4.52 0.72
C ARG A 115 -18.79 4.92 -0.45
N VAL A 116 -19.40 6.10 -0.38
CA VAL A 116 -20.22 6.65 -1.45
C VAL A 116 -19.47 7.83 -2.02
N LEU A 117 -19.22 7.81 -3.33
CA LEU A 117 -18.77 8.98 -4.05
C LEU A 117 -20.02 9.82 -4.38
N PRO A 118 -20.21 11.00 -3.76
CA PRO A 118 -21.39 11.82 -4.01
C PRO A 118 -21.38 12.33 -5.44
N LYS A 119 -22.52 12.26 -6.14
CA LYS A 119 -22.62 12.86 -7.47
C LYS A 119 -22.34 14.37 -7.39
N PRO A 120 -21.48 14.92 -8.26
CA PRO A 120 -21.21 16.35 -8.26
C PRO A 120 -22.50 17.15 -8.47
N LYS A 121 -22.60 18.30 -7.80
CA LYS A 121 -23.70 19.26 -8.04
C LYS A 121 -23.60 19.77 -9.48
N LYS A 122 -24.72 20.16 -10.09
CA LYS A 122 -24.79 20.64 -11.50
C LYS A 122 -23.78 21.75 -11.85
N ASP A 123 -23.32 22.50 -10.86
CA ASP A 123 -22.40 23.65 -11.04
C ASP A 123 -20.95 23.34 -10.61
N GLN A 124 -20.65 22.11 -10.21
CA GLN A 124 -19.31 21.65 -9.85
C GLN A 124 -18.74 20.76 -10.96
N GLN A 125 -17.54 21.11 -11.44
CA GLN A 125 -16.83 20.33 -12.44
C GLN A 125 -16.66 18.87 -11.98
N SER A 126 -16.84 17.97 -12.95
CA SER A 126 -16.79 16.50 -12.85
C SER A 126 -15.53 15.98 -12.16
N GLU A 127 -15.57 14.73 -11.70
CA GLU A 127 -14.45 13.97 -11.14
C GLU A 127 -13.19 14.13 -12.01
N LYS A 128 -12.10 14.66 -11.43
CA LYS A 128 -10.82 14.90 -12.13
C LYS A 128 -9.65 14.13 -11.52
N SER A 129 -9.96 13.16 -10.67
CA SER A 129 -8.92 12.34 -10.06
C SER A 129 -8.56 11.20 -11.01
N PRO A 130 -7.25 10.97 -11.27
CA PRO A 130 -6.79 9.76 -11.94
C PRO A 130 -6.92 8.51 -11.05
N VAL A 131 -7.25 8.66 -9.77
CA VAL A 131 -7.15 7.59 -8.78
C VAL A 131 -8.43 6.74 -8.70
N ILE A 132 -8.23 5.42 -8.64
CA ILE A 132 -9.23 4.42 -8.27
C ILE A 132 -8.73 3.72 -7.00
N ARG A 133 -9.54 3.74 -5.94
CA ARG A 133 -9.21 3.11 -4.65
C ARG A 133 -9.71 1.66 -4.65
N PHE A 134 -8.81 0.69 -4.65
CA PHE A 134 -9.14 -0.74 -4.64
C PHE A 134 -9.24 -1.26 -3.20
N TYR A 135 -10.39 -1.85 -2.85
CA TYR A 135 -10.62 -2.41 -1.51
C TYR A 135 -10.83 -3.92 -1.59
N TRP A 136 -10.23 -4.59 -0.61
CA TRP A 136 -10.29 -6.04 -0.45
C TRP A 136 -10.24 -6.40 1.03
N GLY A 137 -10.53 -7.65 1.37
CA GLY A 137 -10.51 -8.08 2.75
C GLY A 137 -11.01 -9.49 2.99
N TYR A 138 -11.31 -9.77 4.25
CA TYR A 138 -11.82 -11.05 4.71
C TYR A 138 -13.32 -10.93 5.05
N SER A 139 -14.12 -11.88 4.57
CA SER A 139 -15.50 -12.09 5.01
C SER A 139 -15.63 -13.54 5.47
N SER A 140 -16.23 -13.76 6.63
CA SER A 140 -16.42 -15.10 7.18
C SER A 140 -17.54 -15.85 6.46
N LEU A 141 -17.39 -17.17 6.38
CA LEU A 141 -18.50 -18.05 6.05
C LEU A 141 -19.62 -17.86 7.06
N LYS A 142 -20.87 -17.90 6.58
CA LYS A 142 -22.05 -17.75 7.43
C LYS A 142 -22.07 -18.81 8.52
N GLY A 143 -22.10 -18.38 9.78
CA GLY A 143 -22.05 -19.26 10.96
C GLY A 143 -20.63 -19.61 11.44
N GLU A 144 -19.59 -19.12 10.77
CA GLU A 144 -18.19 -19.24 11.19
C GLU A 144 -17.58 -17.91 11.66
N GLU A 145 -18.39 -16.89 11.98
CA GLU A 145 -17.94 -15.56 12.43
C GLU A 145 -17.09 -15.65 13.69
N ASP A 146 -17.40 -16.61 14.57
CA ASP A 146 -16.69 -16.86 15.84
C ASP A 146 -15.52 -17.84 15.72
N LYS A 147 -15.26 -18.39 14.52
CA LYS A 147 -14.22 -19.43 14.32
C LYS A 147 -12.81 -18.88 14.50
N TYR A 148 -12.61 -17.61 14.18
CA TYR A 148 -11.33 -16.92 14.29
C TYR A 148 -11.48 -15.66 15.13
N VAL A 149 -10.45 -15.34 15.92
CA VAL A 149 -10.43 -14.14 16.77
C VAL A 149 -9.88 -12.98 15.95
N ILE A 150 -10.76 -12.38 15.16
CA ILE A 150 -10.41 -11.31 14.20
C ILE A 150 -11.42 -10.16 14.30
N PRO A 151 -11.02 -8.91 14.01
CA PRO A 151 -11.98 -7.82 13.97
C PRO A 151 -13.00 -8.06 12.85
N LEU A 152 -14.26 -7.69 13.10
CA LEU A 152 -15.36 -7.86 12.16
C LEU A 152 -16.33 -6.69 12.31
N ALA A 153 -16.57 -5.97 11.22
CA ALA A 153 -17.49 -4.83 11.20
C ALA A 153 -18.41 -4.90 9.98
N ASN A 154 -19.61 -4.34 10.09
CA ASN A 154 -20.51 -4.18 8.95
C ASN A 154 -20.24 -2.86 8.20
N GLN A 155 -21.01 -2.59 7.15
CA GLN A 155 -20.86 -1.40 6.31
C GLN A 155 -21.22 -0.08 6.99
N ASP A 156 -21.85 -0.12 8.17
CA ASP A 156 -22.13 1.06 8.98
C ASP A 156 -21.03 1.29 10.04
N GLY A 157 -19.97 0.45 10.03
CA GLY A 157 -18.89 0.50 11.00
C GLY A 157 -19.26 -0.07 12.37
N VAL A 158 -20.33 -0.87 12.46
CA VAL A 158 -20.75 -1.54 13.70
C VAL A 158 -19.94 -2.82 13.90
N ASP A 159 -19.27 -2.92 15.06
CA ASP A 159 -18.45 -4.07 15.46
C ASP A 159 -19.32 -5.27 15.90
N TYR A 160 -19.11 -6.42 15.27
CA TYR A 160 -19.76 -7.70 15.58
C TYR A 160 -19.57 -8.12 17.05
N HIS A 161 -18.35 -7.99 17.57
CA HIS A 161 -17.99 -8.42 18.92
C HIS A 161 -18.55 -7.49 19.99
N GLN A 162 -18.71 -6.20 19.65
CA GLN A 162 -19.39 -5.26 20.55
C GLN A 162 -20.87 -5.61 20.70
N LEU A 163 -21.57 -5.94 19.60
CA LEU A 163 -22.97 -6.39 19.66
C LEU A 163 -23.11 -7.68 20.48
N LYS A 164 -22.17 -8.62 20.31
CA LYS A 164 -22.13 -9.87 21.10
C LYS A 164 -21.96 -9.60 22.59
N ARG A 165 -21.07 -8.68 22.95
CA ARG A 165 -20.85 -8.27 24.34
C ARG A 165 -22.10 -7.63 24.95
N GLN A 166 -22.85 -6.87 24.18
CA GLN A 166 -24.13 -6.27 24.61
C GLN A 166 -25.23 -7.32 24.85
N GLY A 167 -24.98 -8.60 24.56
CA GLY A 167 -25.90 -9.70 24.82
C GLY A 167 -26.94 -9.93 23.72
N LEU A 168 -26.73 -9.36 22.53
CA LEU A 168 -27.60 -9.64 21.38
C LEU A 168 -27.45 -11.11 20.95
N SER A 169 -28.57 -11.69 20.49
CA SER A 169 -28.55 -13.03 19.94
C SER A 169 -27.76 -13.06 18.62
N HIS A 170 -27.12 -14.19 18.31
CA HIS A 170 -26.41 -14.34 17.04
C HIS A 170 -27.32 -14.10 15.83
N GLU A 171 -28.59 -14.50 15.90
CA GLU A 171 -29.57 -14.24 14.83
C GLU A 171 -29.79 -12.73 14.61
N ASP A 172 -29.91 -11.94 15.68
CA ASP A 172 -30.14 -10.50 15.59
C ASP A 172 -28.89 -9.74 15.14
N ILE A 173 -27.70 -10.23 15.51
CA ILE A 173 -26.43 -9.70 15.01
C ILE A 173 -26.35 -9.90 13.50
N MET A 174 -26.60 -11.13 13.02
CA MET A 174 -26.50 -11.45 11.59
C MET A 174 -27.51 -10.72 10.69
N LYS A 175 -28.61 -10.20 11.24
CA LYS A 175 -29.52 -9.28 10.52
C LYS A 175 -28.87 -7.94 10.15
N GLN A 176 -27.81 -7.55 10.86
CA GLN A 176 -27.05 -6.32 10.61
C GLN A 176 -25.79 -6.56 9.74
N GLY A 177 -25.53 -7.80 9.34
CA GLY A 177 -24.41 -8.16 8.49
C GLY A 177 -24.62 -7.74 7.01
N PRO A 178 -23.68 -8.09 6.11
CA PRO A 178 -22.52 -8.95 6.36
C PRO A 178 -21.44 -8.24 7.19
N PHE A 179 -20.70 -9.02 7.99
CA PHE A 179 -19.53 -8.55 8.73
C PHE A 179 -18.24 -8.96 8.01
N PHE A 180 -17.29 -8.04 7.94
CA PHE A 180 -16.04 -8.23 7.21
C PHE A 180 -14.90 -7.43 7.86
N TRP A 181 -13.69 -7.64 7.35
CA TRP A 181 -12.52 -6.87 7.76
C TRP A 181 -11.64 -6.46 6.58
N GLY A 182 -11.31 -5.17 6.51
CA GLY A 182 -10.44 -4.61 5.48
C GLY A 182 -9.05 -5.24 5.52
N GLY A 183 -8.58 -5.73 4.37
CA GLY A 183 -7.27 -6.37 4.22
C GLY A 183 -7.15 -7.75 4.89
N GLY A 184 -8.15 -8.16 5.66
CA GLY A 184 -8.10 -9.36 6.48
C GLY A 184 -7.20 -9.22 7.72
N PRO A 185 -7.10 -10.27 8.54
CA PRO A 185 -6.41 -10.24 9.82
C PRO A 185 -4.90 -10.05 9.68
N PHE A 186 -4.31 -9.20 10.54
CA PHE A 186 -2.90 -8.78 10.51
C PHE A 186 -1.94 -9.97 10.40
N GLN A 187 -2.10 -10.96 11.28
CA GLN A 187 -1.22 -12.11 11.40
C GLN A 187 -1.25 -13.04 10.18
N ASN A 188 -2.22 -12.89 9.28
CA ASN A 188 -2.34 -13.71 8.09
C ASN A 188 -1.53 -13.19 6.90
N GLY A 189 -0.79 -12.10 7.08
CA GLY A 189 0.21 -11.63 6.13
C GLY A 189 1.21 -12.72 5.74
N THR A 190 1.81 -12.58 4.56
CA THR A 190 2.78 -13.54 4.04
C THR A 190 3.82 -12.86 3.17
N ASN A 191 5.00 -13.46 3.11
CA ASN A 191 6.19 -12.92 2.47
C ASN A 191 6.55 -13.58 1.12
N ASN A 192 5.72 -14.49 0.60
CA ASN A 192 5.89 -15.11 -0.71
C ASN A 192 4.54 -15.20 -1.45
N LEU A 193 4.58 -15.20 -2.78
CA LEU A 193 3.35 -15.17 -3.58
C LEU A 193 2.58 -16.49 -3.56
N HIS A 194 3.27 -17.63 -3.46
CA HIS A 194 2.64 -18.95 -3.44
C HIS A 194 1.62 -19.09 -2.28
N ALA A 195 1.98 -18.57 -1.11
CA ALA A 195 1.13 -18.60 0.07
C ALA A 195 -0.24 -17.90 -0.08
N LEU A 196 -0.44 -17.03 -1.08
CA LEU A 196 -1.75 -16.41 -1.34
C LEU A 196 -2.82 -17.44 -1.76
N TRP A 197 -2.39 -18.61 -2.25
CA TRP A 197 -3.27 -19.72 -2.62
C TRP A 197 -3.40 -20.78 -1.51
N SER A 198 -2.86 -20.52 -0.33
CA SER A 198 -2.84 -21.51 0.75
C SER A 198 -4.24 -21.86 1.26
N GLU A 199 -4.44 -23.16 1.49
CA GLU A 199 -5.58 -23.73 2.22
C GLU A 199 -5.49 -23.49 3.73
N LYS A 200 -4.38 -22.94 4.21
CA LYS A 200 -4.10 -22.68 5.62
C LYS A 200 -3.86 -21.19 5.83
N GLY A 201 -4.17 -20.73 7.03
CA GLY A 201 -3.78 -19.41 7.53
C GLY A 201 -2.65 -19.51 8.53
N PHE A 202 -2.37 -18.40 9.22
CA PHE A 202 -1.49 -18.38 10.38
C PHE A 202 -1.95 -19.33 11.49
N ASP A 203 -1.02 -20.08 12.05
CA ASP A 203 -1.22 -20.97 13.20
C ASP A 203 -0.56 -20.36 14.44
N GLU A 204 -1.33 -20.17 15.52
CA GLU A 204 -0.81 -19.61 16.76
C GLU A 204 0.04 -20.60 17.56
N ASN A 205 -0.02 -21.90 17.25
CA ASN A 205 0.75 -22.91 17.95
C ASN A 205 2.19 -22.95 17.43
N ILE A 206 3.14 -22.61 18.30
CA ILE A 206 4.57 -22.68 18.01
C ILE A 206 4.91 -24.12 17.62
N MET A 207 5.50 -24.30 16.42
CA MET A 207 5.91 -25.62 15.89
C MET A 207 4.77 -26.65 15.76
N GLY A 208 3.51 -26.21 15.71
CA GLY A 208 2.36 -27.13 15.75
C GLY A 208 2.20 -27.85 17.10
N ILE A 209 2.91 -27.41 18.15
CA ILE A 209 2.77 -27.92 19.50
C ILE A 209 1.54 -27.25 20.12
N SER A 210 0.43 -27.98 20.12
CA SER A 210 -0.83 -27.52 20.71
C SER A 210 -0.62 -27.00 22.14
N GLY A 211 -0.97 -25.74 22.37
CA GLY A 211 -0.94 -25.12 23.70
C GLY A 211 0.34 -24.33 24.02
N VAL A 212 1.29 -24.18 23.09
CA VAL A 212 2.40 -23.22 23.21
C VAL A 212 2.15 -22.10 22.20
N LYS A 213 1.64 -20.95 22.65
CA LYS A 213 1.15 -19.90 21.75
C LYS A 213 2.23 -18.88 21.38
N THR A 214 2.30 -18.50 20.10
CA THR A 214 3.17 -17.42 19.60
C THR A 214 2.90 -16.09 20.30
N GLN A 215 1.64 -15.84 20.69
CA GLN A 215 1.28 -14.66 21.48
C GLN A 215 2.02 -14.56 22.82
N TRP A 216 2.45 -15.67 23.44
CA TRP A 216 3.13 -15.64 24.74
C TRP A 216 4.55 -15.06 24.68
N VAL A 217 5.13 -15.03 23.49
CA VAL A 217 6.47 -14.47 23.25
C VAL A 217 6.39 -13.24 22.32
N ASN A 218 5.18 -12.73 22.08
CA ASN A 218 4.98 -11.52 21.30
C ASN A 218 5.29 -10.30 22.16
N GLU A 219 6.25 -9.49 21.72
CA GLU A 219 6.68 -8.27 22.40
C GLU A 219 5.78 -7.06 22.07
N ASP A 220 4.97 -7.16 21.00
CA ASP A 220 4.05 -6.12 20.54
C ASP A 220 2.61 -6.44 21.01
N GLU A 221 2.18 -5.89 22.16
CA GLU A 221 0.86 -6.18 22.75
C GLU A 221 -0.31 -5.63 21.95
N ASP A 222 -0.08 -4.68 21.03
CA ASP A 222 -1.07 -4.12 20.11
C ASP A 222 -1.35 -5.04 18.90
N ARG A 223 -0.57 -6.10 18.71
CA ARG A 223 -0.71 -7.05 17.60
C ARG A 223 -1.19 -8.41 18.09
N LEU A 224 -2.47 -8.70 17.92
CA LEU A 224 -3.03 -9.98 18.33
C LEU A 224 -2.65 -11.11 17.34
N LEU A 225 -1.88 -12.10 17.81
CA LEU A 225 -1.44 -13.26 17.03
C LEU A 225 -2.26 -14.51 17.39
N THR A 226 -3.38 -14.69 16.70
CA THR A 226 -4.30 -15.83 16.84
C THR A 226 -4.46 -16.60 15.54
N HIS A 227 -4.99 -17.81 15.60
CA HIS A 227 -5.33 -18.59 14.40
C HIS A 227 -6.08 -17.75 13.34
N ALA A 228 -5.65 -17.85 12.09
CA ALA A 228 -6.20 -17.09 10.98
C ALA A 228 -6.84 -18.00 9.90
N PRO A 229 -7.79 -17.46 9.12
CA PRO A 229 -8.45 -18.19 8.04
C PRO A 229 -7.51 -18.55 6.88
N PRO A 230 -7.88 -19.55 6.04
CA PRO A 230 -7.19 -19.84 4.78
C PRO A 230 -6.97 -18.61 3.91
N ARG A 231 -5.82 -18.54 3.24
CA ARG A 231 -5.36 -17.35 2.51
C ARG A 231 -6.01 -17.15 1.13
N LYS A 232 -6.90 -18.03 0.69
CA LYS A 232 -7.57 -17.94 -0.62
C LYS A 232 -8.26 -16.60 -0.94
N TYR A 233 -8.68 -15.84 0.07
CA TYR A 233 -9.25 -14.50 -0.17
C TYR A 233 -8.23 -13.51 -0.76
N TYR A 234 -6.92 -13.72 -0.53
CA TYR A 234 -5.87 -12.96 -1.21
C TYR A 234 -5.85 -13.26 -2.71
N ALA A 235 -5.91 -14.55 -3.09
CA ALA A 235 -5.98 -14.94 -4.50
C ALA A 235 -7.25 -14.42 -5.18
N HIS A 236 -8.39 -14.43 -4.47
CA HIS A 236 -9.65 -13.81 -4.95
C HIS A 236 -9.50 -12.30 -5.17
N ALA A 237 -8.90 -11.58 -4.22
CA ALA A 237 -8.62 -10.15 -4.35
C ALA A 237 -7.68 -9.86 -5.53
N ALA A 238 -6.63 -10.66 -5.71
CA ALA A 238 -5.69 -10.56 -6.83
C ALA A 238 -6.39 -10.78 -8.17
N LYS A 239 -7.31 -11.76 -8.25
CA LYS A 239 -8.11 -11.99 -9.45
C LYS A 239 -9.04 -10.80 -9.76
N ARG A 240 -9.70 -10.23 -8.76
CA ARG A 240 -10.53 -9.02 -8.94
C ARG A 240 -9.72 -7.84 -9.49
N LEU A 241 -8.51 -7.62 -8.97
CA LEU A 241 -7.63 -6.57 -9.45
C LEU A 241 -7.15 -6.85 -10.89
N ALA A 242 -6.84 -8.11 -11.21
CA ALA A 242 -6.48 -8.52 -12.57
C ALA A 242 -7.64 -8.32 -13.56
N ASP A 243 -8.87 -8.67 -13.17
CA ASP A 243 -10.07 -8.47 -13.98
C ASP A 243 -10.37 -6.99 -14.21
N LEU A 244 -10.17 -6.15 -13.19
CA LEU A 244 -10.29 -4.69 -13.32
C LEU A 244 -9.29 -4.13 -14.34
N LEU A 245 -8.04 -4.60 -14.29
CA LEU A 245 -7.00 -4.21 -15.25
C LEU A 245 -7.34 -4.68 -16.67
N ASP A 246 -7.73 -5.95 -16.83
CA ASP A 246 -8.10 -6.52 -18.12
C ASP A 246 -9.32 -5.80 -18.72
N LEU A 247 -10.31 -5.43 -17.90
CA LEU A 247 -11.48 -4.66 -18.33
C LEU A 247 -11.10 -3.28 -18.91
N ILE A 248 -10.16 -2.57 -18.26
CA ILE A 248 -9.62 -1.30 -18.79
C ILE A 248 -8.95 -1.54 -20.14
N ARG A 249 -8.12 -2.57 -20.25
CA ARG A 249 -7.39 -2.89 -21.50
C ARG A 249 -8.29 -3.32 -22.64
N GLU A 250 -9.38 -4.02 -22.34
CA GLU A 250 -10.33 -4.49 -23.35
C GLU A 250 -11.16 -3.33 -23.92
N LYS A 251 -11.55 -2.37 -23.06
CA LYS A 251 -12.36 -1.22 -23.50
C LYS A 251 -11.52 -0.07 -24.05
N TYR A 252 -10.44 0.28 -23.36
CA TYR A 252 -9.53 1.37 -23.70
C TYR A 252 -8.07 0.86 -23.77
N PRO A 253 -7.70 0.15 -24.85
CA PRO A 253 -6.38 -0.48 -24.97
C PRO A 253 -5.20 0.50 -24.98
N ARG A 254 -5.45 1.78 -25.28
CA ARG A 254 -4.43 2.83 -25.32
C ARG A 254 -4.10 3.40 -23.94
N ASP A 255 -5.01 3.25 -22.98
CA ASP A 255 -4.92 3.95 -21.71
C ASP A 255 -3.66 3.57 -20.94
N THR A 256 -3.18 4.46 -20.09
CA THR A 256 -2.07 4.20 -19.19
C THR A 256 -2.62 3.77 -17.84
N VAL A 257 -2.16 2.65 -17.28
CA VAL A 257 -2.63 2.11 -15.99
C VAL A 257 -1.47 1.81 -15.07
N SER A 258 -1.47 2.41 -13.89
CA SER A 258 -0.49 2.19 -12.82
C SER A 258 -1.12 1.57 -11.59
N ILE A 259 -0.37 0.72 -10.89
CA ILE A 259 -0.79 0.17 -9.60
C ILE A 259 0.18 0.62 -8.51
N ILE A 260 -0.31 1.42 -7.56
CA ILE A 260 0.43 1.81 -6.35
C ILE A 260 -0.10 0.99 -5.19
N SER A 261 0.74 0.12 -4.64
CA SER A 261 0.35 -0.84 -3.63
C SER A 261 1.22 -0.73 -2.38
N HIS A 262 0.64 -0.98 -1.21
CA HIS A 262 1.31 -0.89 0.08
C HIS A 262 1.17 -2.18 0.88
N SER A 263 2.21 -2.55 1.63
CA SER A 263 2.21 -3.69 2.55
C SER A 263 1.75 -4.99 1.86
N GLN A 264 0.87 -5.79 2.47
CA GLN A 264 0.33 -7.02 1.87
C GLN A 264 -0.42 -6.76 0.55
N GLY A 265 -0.91 -5.54 0.31
CA GLY A 265 -1.49 -5.13 -0.97
C GLY A 265 -0.49 -5.24 -2.12
N THR A 266 0.81 -5.14 -1.85
CA THR A 266 1.87 -5.39 -2.86
C THR A 266 1.88 -6.83 -3.34
N MET A 267 1.58 -7.78 -2.47
CA MET A 267 1.48 -9.21 -2.82
C MET A 267 0.25 -9.45 -3.69
N VAL A 268 -0.88 -8.80 -3.35
CA VAL A 268 -2.09 -8.80 -4.17
C VAL A 268 -1.82 -8.20 -5.55
N ALA A 269 -1.11 -7.08 -5.63
CA ALA A 269 -0.76 -6.41 -6.89
C ALA A 269 0.20 -7.22 -7.78
N MET A 270 1.22 -7.85 -7.20
CA MET A 270 2.11 -8.75 -7.93
C MET A 270 1.39 -10.01 -8.40
N ALA A 271 0.54 -10.61 -7.56
CA ALA A 271 -0.30 -11.75 -7.96
C ALA A 271 -1.31 -11.37 -9.06
N ALA A 272 -1.93 -10.18 -8.97
CA ALA A 272 -2.81 -9.65 -10.01
C ALA A 272 -2.05 -9.45 -11.32
N THR A 273 -0.83 -8.92 -11.25
CA THR A 273 0.05 -8.79 -12.42
C THR A 273 0.35 -10.16 -13.05
N ALA A 274 0.57 -11.21 -12.25
CA ALA A 274 0.75 -12.57 -12.75
C ALA A 274 -0.52 -13.12 -13.43
N LEU A 275 -1.70 -12.85 -12.86
CA LEU A 275 -3.01 -13.34 -13.32
C LEU A 275 -3.56 -12.60 -14.56
N ALA A 276 -3.33 -11.29 -14.67
CA ALA A 276 -3.89 -10.46 -15.74
C ALA A 276 -3.36 -10.86 -17.12
N LYS A 277 -4.14 -10.64 -18.18
CA LYS A 277 -3.69 -10.89 -19.56
C LYS A 277 -2.53 -9.96 -19.93
N GLN A 278 -2.63 -8.69 -19.53
CA GLN A 278 -1.59 -7.68 -19.71
C GLN A 278 -1.22 -7.06 -18.36
N ALA A 279 0.06 -6.77 -18.16
CA ALA A 279 0.54 -6.11 -16.95
C ALA A 279 0.09 -4.63 -16.87
N PRO A 280 0.10 -4.01 -15.67
CA PRO A 280 0.05 -2.56 -15.58
C PRO A 280 1.27 -1.95 -16.29
N ASP A 281 1.16 -0.71 -16.74
CA ASP A 281 2.29 0.00 -17.34
C ASP A 281 3.38 0.30 -16.31
N THR A 282 3.02 0.51 -15.05
CA THR A 282 3.98 0.65 -13.95
C THR A 282 3.42 0.02 -12.67
N LEU A 283 4.28 -0.68 -11.94
CA LEU A 283 3.95 -1.33 -10.68
C LEU A 283 4.80 -0.75 -9.54
N PHE A 284 4.17 -0.26 -8.48
CA PHE A 284 4.85 0.23 -7.27
C PHE A 284 4.52 -0.65 -6.08
N ILE A 285 5.57 -1.15 -5.42
CA ILE A 285 5.47 -1.94 -4.19
C ILE A 285 6.11 -1.19 -3.01
N LEU A 286 5.26 -0.60 -2.16
CA LEU A 286 5.64 0.20 -1.00
C LEU A 286 5.60 -0.67 0.26
N ASN A 287 6.67 -0.66 1.07
CA ASN A 287 6.74 -1.44 2.31
C ASN A 287 6.36 -2.92 2.11
N SER A 288 6.75 -3.51 0.97
CA SER A 288 6.31 -4.86 0.60
C SER A 288 6.80 -5.91 1.59
N PRO A 289 5.96 -6.85 2.06
CA PRO A 289 6.39 -7.98 2.87
C PRO A 289 7.09 -9.06 2.04
N PHE A 290 7.20 -8.92 0.72
CA PHE A 290 7.93 -9.89 -0.11
C PHE A 290 9.38 -10.01 0.38
N ALA A 291 9.79 -11.21 0.77
CA ALA A 291 11.13 -11.47 1.26
C ALA A 291 11.96 -12.19 0.19
N MET A 292 13.25 -11.86 0.11
CA MET A 292 14.19 -12.53 -0.80
C MET A 292 14.71 -13.85 -0.22
N ASP A 293 14.64 -13.99 1.10
CA ASP A 293 15.01 -15.18 1.86
C ASP A 293 13.88 -15.62 2.80
N ASN A 294 14.04 -16.80 3.41
CA ASN A 294 13.20 -17.20 4.52
C ASN A 294 13.87 -16.71 5.80
N PRO A 295 13.28 -15.77 6.54
CA PRO A 295 13.82 -15.38 7.83
C PRO A 295 13.91 -16.61 8.74
N GLN A 296 15.01 -16.69 9.51
CA GLN A 296 15.36 -17.88 10.33
C GLN A 296 14.22 -18.32 11.26
N LEU A 297 13.36 -17.39 11.70
CA LEU A 297 12.19 -17.70 12.51
C LEU A 297 10.92 -17.96 11.67
N HIS A 298 10.73 -17.28 10.55
CA HIS A 298 9.48 -17.36 9.79
C HIS A 298 9.29 -18.70 9.06
N GLY A 299 10.33 -19.15 8.35
CA GLY A 299 10.26 -20.38 7.55
C GLY A 299 10.28 -21.66 8.38
N VAL A 300 10.81 -21.60 9.61
CA VAL A 300 10.90 -22.78 10.49
C VAL A 300 9.69 -22.89 11.41
N TYR A 301 9.07 -21.76 11.82
CA TYR A 301 8.08 -21.77 12.90
C TYR A 301 6.64 -21.38 12.49
N LEU A 302 6.42 -20.71 11.34
CA LEU A 302 5.13 -20.05 11.05
C LEU A 302 4.48 -20.43 9.70
N LEU A 303 5.23 -20.96 8.74
CA LEU A 303 4.70 -21.38 7.43
C LEU A 303 4.70 -22.91 7.26
N PRO A 304 3.69 -23.47 6.57
CA PRO A 304 3.74 -24.85 6.08
C PRO A 304 4.99 -25.12 5.24
N ALA A 305 5.48 -26.36 5.29
CA ALA A 305 6.71 -26.74 4.57
C ALA A 305 6.61 -26.51 3.04
N GLU A 306 5.41 -26.63 2.46
CA GLU A 306 5.18 -26.35 1.04
C GLU A 306 5.33 -24.86 0.69
N GLU A 307 5.17 -23.96 1.66
CA GLU A 307 5.24 -22.50 1.49
C GLU A 307 6.65 -21.94 1.76
N ASN A 308 7.61 -22.80 2.13
CA ASN A 308 9.01 -22.44 2.33
C ASN A 308 9.75 -22.36 0.98
N ILE A 309 9.34 -21.37 0.17
CA ILE A 309 9.91 -21.09 -1.15
C ILE A 309 11.39 -20.72 -1.00
N SER A 310 12.21 -21.29 -1.89
CA SER A 310 13.65 -21.10 -1.94
C SER A 310 14.04 -19.67 -2.34
N VAL A 311 15.30 -19.30 -2.11
CA VAL A 311 15.83 -17.99 -2.55
C VAL A 311 15.73 -17.87 -4.07
N ALA A 312 16.15 -18.90 -4.80
CA ALA A 312 16.02 -18.95 -6.25
C ALA A 312 14.55 -18.88 -6.73
N GLY A 313 13.63 -19.52 -6.01
CA GLY A 313 12.19 -19.46 -6.29
C GLY A 313 11.62 -18.06 -6.12
N ARG A 314 11.99 -17.36 -5.03
CA ARG A 314 11.60 -15.97 -4.77
C ARG A 314 12.17 -15.03 -5.83
N GLU A 315 13.45 -15.14 -6.14
CA GLU A 315 14.12 -14.35 -7.18
C GLU A 315 13.51 -14.57 -8.57
N SER A 316 13.26 -15.82 -8.96
CA SER A 316 12.65 -16.14 -10.25
C SER A 316 11.23 -15.57 -10.35
N THR A 317 10.46 -15.62 -9.27
CA THR A 317 9.11 -15.05 -9.21
C THR A 317 9.15 -13.54 -9.39
N LEU A 318 9.96 -12.81 -8.60
CA LEU A 318 10.09 -11.36 -8.71
C LEU A 318 10.61 -10.96 -10.10
N SER A 319 11.62 -11.66 -10.60
CA SER A 319 12.16 -11.47 -11.95
C SER A 319 11.10 -11.67 -13.03
N ALA A 320 10.21 -12.66 -12.90
CA ALA A 320 9.17 -12.92 -13.88
C ALA A 320 8.07 -11.85 -13.86
N ILE A 321 7.73 -11.32 -12.68
CA ILE A 321 6.82 -10.17 -12.55
C ILE A 321 7.41 -8.93 -13.22
N VAL A 322 8.66 -8.60 -12.91
CA VAL A 322 9.36 -7.45 -13.51
C VAL A 322 9.42 -7.58 -15.03
N ASN A 323 9.77 -8.77 -15.55
CA ASN A 323 9.77 -9.04 -16.99
C ASN A 323 8.39 -8.86 -17.63
N LYS A 324 7.32 -9.25 -16.94
CA LYS A 324 5.95 -9.10 -17.46
C LYS A 324 5.54 -7.63 -17.52
N VAL A 325 5.90 -6.82 -16.52
CA VAL A 325 5.71 -5.36 -16.54
C VAL A 325 6.55 -4.73 -17.65
N ALA A 326 7.81 -5.15 -17.81
CA ALA A 326 8.75 -4.62 -18.82
C ALA A 326 8.24 -4.75 -20.26
N GLN A 327 7.35 -5.71 -20.56
CA GLN A 327 6.68 -5.82 -21.87
C GLN A 327 5.88 -4.57 -22.25
N ARG A 328 5.57 -3.70 -21.28
CA ARG A 328 4.84 -2.44 -21.48
C ARG A 328 5.76 -1.25 -21.79
N ALA A 329 7.08 -1.42 -21.78
CA ALA A 329 8.04 -0.31 -21.87
C ALA A 329 7.92 0.55 -23.13
N THR A 330 7.47 -0.02 -24.25
CA THR A 330 7.30 0.71 -25.51
C THR A 330 5.86 1.18 -25.76
N HIS A 331 4.92 0.91 -24.85
CA HIS A 331 3.48 1.14 -25.08
C HIS A 331 3.16 2.56 -25.54
N LEU A 332 3.66 3.58 -24.83
CA LEU A 332 3.43 4.97 -25.21
C LEU A 332 4.13 5.34 -26.52
N ALA A 333 5.39 4.91 -26.69
CA ALA A 333 6.18 5.21 -27.88
C ALA A 333 5.58 4.58 -29.15
N ASP A 334 5.04 3.36 -29.06
CA ASP A 334 4.42 2.63 -30.16
C ASP A 334 3.09 3.26 -30.60
N LEU A 335 2.35 3.88 -29.67
CA LEU A 335 1.14 4.67 -29.97
C LEU A 335 1.46 6.02 -30.63
N GLY A 336 2.66 6.54 -30.41
CA GLY A 336 3.05 7.90 -30.81
C GLY A 336 2.45 8.99 -29.92
N TYR A 337 2.74 10.24 -30.26
CA TYR A 337 2.36 11.40 -29.45
C TYR A 337 1.28 12.28 -30.11
N GLU A 338 0.77 11.87 -31.28
CA GLU A 338 -0.26 12.62 -31.99
C GLU A 338 -1.59 12.56 -31.21
N GLY A 339 -2.09 13.74 -30.80
CA GLY A 339 -3.29 13.84 -29.97
C GLY A 339 -3.07 13.54 -28.48
N LEU A 340 -1.84 13.30 -28.02
CA LEU A 340 -1.55 13.22 -26.60
C LEU A 340 -1.61 14.63 -25.98
N CYS A 341 -2.69 14.90 -25.25
CA CYS A 341 -2.88 16.13 -24.49
C CYS A 341 -3.14 15.77 -23.02
N VAL A 342 -2.16 15.97 -22.16
CA VAL A 342 -2.22 15.63 -20.71
C VAL A 342 -1.78 16.79 -19.81
N GLY A 343 -1.14 17.79 -20.39
CA GLY A 343 -0.54 18.90 -19.67
C GLY A 343 0.42 19.67 -20.55
N GLN A 344 1.14 20.61 -19.93
CA GLN A 344 2.09 21.48 -20.59
C GLN A 344 3.46 21.48 -19.87
N SER A 345 4.50 21.70 -20.65
CA SER A 345 5.85 21.97 -20.18
C SER A 345 6.00 23.41 -19.66
N GLN A 346 7.13 23.72 -19.03
CA GLN A 346 7.45 25.07 -18.54
C GLN A 346 7.48 26.14 -19.66
N ASP A 347 7.81 25.76 -20.90
CA ASP A 347 7.77 26.63 -22.08
C ASP A 347 6.41 26.68 -22.78
N LYS A 348 5.33 26.20 -22.12
CA LYS A 348 3.94 26.20 -22.59
C LYS A 348 3.72 25.40 -23.88
N LYS A 349 4.51 24.34 -24.09
CA LYS A 349 4.26 23.34 -25.13
C LYS A 349 3.56 22.13 -24.53
N ASN A 350 3.02 21.27 -25.39
CA ASN A 350 2.42 20.02 -24.94
C ASN A 350 3.45 19.18 -24.17
N TRP A 351 3.03 18.60 -23.05
CA TRP A 351 3.84 17.65 -22.32
C TRP A 351 4.19 16.45 -23.22
N ARG A 352 5.45 16.01 -23.14
CA ARG A 352 5.95 14.80 -23.79
C ARG A 352 7.04 14.17 -22.92
N PRO A 353 7.31 12.86 -23.06
CA PRO A 353 8.35 12.20 -22.28
C PRO A 353 9.78 12.65 -22.63
N ASP A 354 9.97 13.42 -23.71
CA ASP A 354 11.27 13.91 -24.20
C ASP A 354 11.57 15.37 -23.81
N ILE A 355 10.68 16.03 -23.06
CA ILE A 355 10.89 17.42 -22.61
C ILE A 355 11.94 17.50 -21.51
N GLN A 356 12.37 18.73 -21.23
CA GLN A 356 13.28 19.03 -20.13
C GLN A 356 12.60 20.00 -19.17
N HIS A 357 12.78 19.74 -17.88
CA HIS A 357 12.36 20.62 -16.80
C HIS A 357 13.56 21.41 -16.29
N THR A 358 13.34 22.69 -15.97
CA THR A 358 14.34 23.51 -15.31
C THR A 358 14.03 23.59 -13.82
N ALA A 359 14.94 23.09 -12.99
CA ALA A 359 14.91 23.29 -11.54
C ALA A 359 15.77 24.50 -11.18
N ALA A 360 15.18 25.48 -10.51
CA ALA A 360 15.92 26.60 -9.93
C ALA A 360 16.22 26.29 -8.47
N SER A 361 17.50 26.18 -8.11
CA SER A 361 17.93 26.06 -6.71
C SER A 361 19.13 26.98 -6.45
N GLU A 362 18.99 27.89 -5.48
CA GLU A 362 20.10 28.68 -4.92
C GLU A 362 21.03 29.36 -5.95
N GLY A 363 20.46 29.90 -7.03
CA GLY A 363 21.21 30.61 -8.07
C GLY A 363 21.86 29.72 -9.14
N GLN A 364 21.67 28.40 -9.09
CA GLN A 364 22.02 27.46 -10.14
C GLN A 364 20.76 26.86 -10.79
N SER A 365 20.80 26.76 -12.12
CA SER A 365 19.76 26.15 -12.93
C SER A 365 20.18 24.74 -13.31
N THR A 366 19.44 23.74 -12.84
CA THR A 366 19.68 22.33 -13.21
C THR A 366 18.60 21.88 -14.19
N VAL A 367 19.01 21.27 -15.29
CA VAL A 367 18.10 20.73 -16.29
C VAL A 367 17.87 19.24 -15.99
N ILE A 368 16.62 18.86 -15.76
CA ILE A 368 16.22 17.48 -15.46
C ILE A 368 15.34 16.98 -16.61
N PRO A 369 15.72 15.89 -17.30
CA PRO A 369 14.88 15.33 -18.35
C PRO A 369 13.59 14.72 -17.77
N GLU A 370 12.48 14.96 -18.46
CA GLU A 370 11.27 14.15 -18.32
C GLU A 370 11.58 12.71 -18.79
N ARG A 371 10.69 11.78 -18.47
CA ARG A 371 10.89 10.37 -18.77
C ARG A 371 9.59 9.65 -19.07
N ASP A 372 9.75 8.60 -19.86
CA ASP A 372 8.75 7.55 -19.97
C ASP A 372 9.01 6.49 -18.88
N ASN A 373 8.03 6.31 -17.99
CA ASN A 373 8.07 5.33 -16.92
C ASN A 373 7.28 4.05 -17.22
N HIS A 374 6.75 3.88 -18.43
CA HIS A 374 6.11 2.64 -18.85
C HIS A 374 7.12 1.47 -18.76
N GLY A 375 6.62 0.28 -18.40
CA GLY A 375 7.41 -0.93 -18.22
C GLY A 375 8.32 -0.95 -16.99
N ARG A 376 8.11 -0.07 -16.00
CA ARG A 376 8.92 0.01 -14.79
C ARG A 376 8.24 -0.61 -13.57
N THR A 377 9.03 -1.25 -12.72
CA THR A 377 8.64 -1.75 -11.40
C THR A 377 9.47 -1.02 -10.34
N TRP A 378 8.80 -0.50 -9.31
CA TRP A 378 9.40 0.32 -8.26
C TRP A 378 9.30 -0.35 -6.90
N ILE A 379 10.43 -0.49 -6.22
CA ILE A 379 10.51 -0.90 -4.81
C ILE A 379 10.74 0.35 -3.97
N TYR A 380 9.74 0.72 -3.18
CA TYR A 380 9.87 1.77 -2.18
C TYR A 380 9.95 1.16 -0.80
N PHE A 381 11.02 1.47 -0.09
CA PHE A 381 11.32 0.86 1.19
C PHE A 381 11.72 1.90 2.23
N CYS A 382 11.53 1.53 3.50
CA CYS A 382 11.79 2.38 4.65
C CYS A 382 12.59 1.58 5.70
N PRO A 383 13.84 1.97 6.03
CA PRO A 383 14.65 1.31 7.06
C PRO A 383 14.03 1.38 8.46
N HIS A 384 13.10 2.32 8.68
CA HIS A 384 12.44 2.54 9.97
C HIS A 384 11.15 1.75 10.12
N ASP A 385 10.71 1.06 9.07
CA ASP A 385 9.53 0.19 9.11
C ASP A 385 9.76 -0.98 10.07
N ARG A 386 9.22 -0.86 11.29
CA ARG A 386 9.35 -1.89 12.32
C ARG A 386 8.61 -3.16 11.93
N VAL A 387 7.44 -3.07 11.29
CA VAL A 387 6.70 -4.28 10.89
C VAL A 387 7.54 -5.12 9.93
N MET A 388 8.04 -4.49 8.87
CA MET A 388 8.82 -5.18 7.83
C MET A 388 10.26 -5.50 8.25
N GLY A 389 10.82 -4.76 9.21
CA GLY A 389 12.18 -4.97 9.74
C GLY A 389 12.27 -6.02 10.86
N SER A 390 11.13 -6.43 11.42
CA SER A 390 11.07 -7.49 12.43
C SER A 390 11.66 -8.80 11.89
N LEU A 391 12.40 -9.54 12.72
CA LEU A 391 13.07 -10.78 12.37
C LEU A 391 12.14 -11.83 11.73
N PRO A 392 10.86 -11.97 12.13
CA PRO A 392 9.93 -12.86 11.43
C PRO A 392 9.58 -12.40 10.01
N LEU A 393 9.71 -11.13 9.63
CA LEU A 393 9.23 -10.66 8.32
C LEU A 393 10.35 -10.27 7.36
N ARG A 394 11.37 -9.54 7.83
CA ARG A 394 12.54 -9.02 7.08
C ARG A 394 12.40 -9.08 5.56
N SER A 395 11.82 -8.03 5.00
CA SER A 395 11.39 -8.02 3.60
C SER A 395 12.06 -6.93 2.75
N VAL A 396 11.80 -6.95 1.43
CA VAL A 396 12.24 -5.88 0.51
C VAL A 396 11.61 -4.53 0.85
N GLY A 397 10.48 -4.50 1.57
CA GLY A 397 9.85 -3.28 2.07
C GLY A 397 10.64 -2.55 3.16
N TRP A 398 11.51 -3.26 3.86
CA TRP A 398 12.39 -2.69 4.87
C TRP A 398 13.77 -2.32 4.31
N GLN A 399 14.39 -3.24 3.54
CA GLN A 399 15.78 -3.10 3.10
C GLN A 399 16.00 -2.93 1.59
N GLY A 400 14.93 -2.94 0.80
CA GLY A 400 15.03 -3.00 -0.65
C GLY A 400 15.78 -4.24 -1.12
N LEU A 401 16.60 -4.07 -2.15
CA LEU A 401 17.59 -5.04 -2.62
C LEU A 401 19.00 -4.58 -2.20
N PRO A 402 19.54 -5.10 -1.08
CA PRO A 402 20.80 -4.61 -0.52
C PRO A 402 22.01 -4.99 -1.36
N ASN A 403 23.06 -4.17 -1.25
CA ASN A 403 24.37 -4.49 -1.80
C ASN A 403 25.00 -5.68 -1.06
N ASP A 404 25.94 -6.37 -1.71
CA ASP A 404 26.75 -7.39 -1.03
C ASP A 404 27.79 -6.77 -0.08
N LYS A 405 28.56 -7.62 0.62
CA LYS A 405 29.60 -7.19 1.57
C LYS A 405 30.73 -6.37 0.92
N GLN A 406 30.91 -6.50 -0.39
CA GLN A 406 31.90 -5.75 -1.16
C GLN A 406 31.33 -4.42 -1.67
N GLY A 407 30.02 -4.18 -1.48
CA GLY A 407 29.30 -3.01 -1.94
C GLY A 407 28.94 -3.09 -3.42
N ASN A 408 28.79 -4.28 -3.98
CA ASN A 408 28.26 -4.48 -5.33
C ASN A 408 26.72 -4.51 -5.29
N PRO A 409 26.04 -3.92 -6.28
CA PRO A 409 24.59 -3.97 -6.38
C PRO A 409 24.00 -5.38 -6.45
N HIS A 410 22.80 -5.54 -5.89
CA HIS A 410 22.04 -6.77 -5.99
C HIS A 410 21.84 -7.20 -7.45
N LYS A 411 22.04 -8.50 -7.75
CA LYS A 411 22.02 -9.04 -9.11
C LYS A 411 20.76 -8.71 -9.92
N LEU A 412 19.59 -8.66 -9.27
CA LEU A 412 18.31 -8.35 -9.93
C LEU A 412 18.26 -6.92 -10.47
N LEU A 413 18.92 -5.95 -9.82
CA LEU A 413 18.98 -4.56 -10.31
C LEU A 413 19.78 -4.48 -11.61
N ASN A 414 20.85 -5.27 -11.72
CA ASN A 414 21.65 -5.35 -12.94
C ASN A 414 20.93 -6.15 -14.04
N GLN A 415 20.27 -7.24 -13.68
CA GLN A 415 19.52 -8.08 -14.63
C GLN A 415 18.35 -7.32 -15.28
N HIS A 416 17.66 -6.47 -14.49
CA HIS A 416 16.47 -5.74 -14.92
C HIS A 416 16.75 -4.23 -15.06
N GLN A 417 17.96 -3.88 -15.50
CA GLN A 417 18.34 -2.49 -15.71
C GLN A 417 17.37 -1.81 -16.68
N GLY A 418 16.83 -0.65 -16.30
CA GLY A 418 15.80 0.08 -17.05
C GLY A 418 14.36 -0.33 -16.72
N HIS A 419 14.15 -1.39 -15.95
CA HIS A 419 12.82 -1.90 -15.61
C HIS A 419 12.59 -2.13 -14.11
N LEU A 420 13.64 -2.25 -13.30
CA LEU A 420 13.54 -2.38 -11.84
C LEU A 420 14.27 -1.23 -11.15
N PHE A 421 13.55 -0.48 -10.34
CA PHE A 421 14.05 0.68 -9.63
C PHE A 421 13.74 0.59 -8.14
N GLN A 422 14.57 1.21 -7.32
CA GLN A 422 14.30 1.32 -5.89
C GLN A 422 14.62 2.70 -5.33
N ARG A 423 13.80 3.16 -4.38
CA ARG A 423 14.02 4.38 -3.60
C ARG A 423 13.84 4.07 -2.11
N MET A 424 14.62 4.79 -1.31
CA MET A 424 14.57 4.72 0.13
C MET A 424 14.02 6.03 0.69
N LEU A 425 13.07 5.95 1.60
CA LEU A 425 12.68 7.07 2.46
C LEU A 425 13.20 6.76 3.86
N ALA A 426 14.14 7.57 4.34
CA ALA A 426 14.79 7.35 5.62
C ALA A 426 15.17 8.68 6.25
N ARG A 427 15.33 8.66 7.57
CA ARG A 427 15.77 9.84 8.32
C ARG A 427 17.14 10.31 7.85
N SER A 428 17.31 11.63 7.74
CA SER A 428 18.57 12.27 7.34
C SER A 428 19.17 11.80 6.00
N ILE A 429 18.38 11.15 5.14
CA ILE A 429 18.78 10.75 3.79
C ILE A 429 17.84 11.42 2.79
N SER A 430 18.42 12.12 1.83
CA SER A 430 17.64 12.74 0.75
C SER A 430 16.93 11.69 -0.10
N CYS A 431 15.69 11.98 -0.51
CA CYS A 431 14.89 11.08 -1.35
C CYS A 431 14.53 11.77 -2.66
N GLY A 432 14.90 11.16 -3.79
CA GLY A 432 14.68 11.74 -5.12
C GLY A 432 15.92 12.36 -5.76
N ASP A 433 17.09 12.29 -5.11
CA ASP A 433 18.35 12.73 -5.69
C ASP A 433 18.85 11.80 -6.82
N ALA A 434 19.97 12.20 -7.45
CA ALA A 434 20.65 11.38 -8.46
C ALA A 434 21.03 9.99 -7.91
N PRO A 435 21.11 8.97 -8.79
CA PRO A 435 21.45 7.61 -8.39
C PRO A 435 22.71 7.53 -7.52
N ASN A 436 22.65 6.77 -6.44
CA ASN A 436 23.77 6.55 -5.54
C ASN A 436 24.00 5.04 -5.33
N PRO A 437 25.14 4.47 -5.80
CA PRO A 437 25.45 3.05 -5.71
C PRO A 437 25.64 2.53 -4.28
N ARG A 438 25.93 3.40 -3.32
CA ARG A 438 26.24 3.02 -1.93
C ARG A 438 25.56 3.95 -0.94
N THR A 439 24.24 4.07 -1.05
CA THR A 439 23.45 4.80 -0.07
C THR A 439 23.56 4.10 1.29
N PRO A 440 23.88 4.82 2.38
CA PRO A 440 23.95 4.24 3.72
C PRO A 440 22.61 3.65 4.15
N PHE A 441 22.62 2.46 4.73
CA PHE A 441 21.42 1.80 5.28
C PHE A 441 21.56 1.53 6.78
N ALA A 442 22.59 0.78 7.18
CA ALA A 442 22.77 0.40 8.58
C ALA A 442 23.24 1.58 9.46
N ASN A 443 24.12 2.43 8.92
CA ASN A 443 24.67 3.60 9.60
C ASN A 443 24.19 4.86 8.88
N LEU A 444 23.06 5.41 9.31
CA LEU A 444 22.53 6.65 8.77
C LEU A 444 23.39 7.85 9.22
N PRO A 445 23.45 8.94 8.44
CA PRO A 445 24.36 10.07 8.68
C PRO A 445 23.82 11.04 9.74
N ASP A 446 23.34 10.51 10.86
CA ASP A 446 22.72 11.28 11.95
C ASP A 446 23.25 10.92 13.34
N GLU A 447 24.19 9.97 13.42
CA GLU A 447 24.77 9.46 14.67
C GLU A 447 23.74 8.85 15.65
N LYS A 448 22.49 8.62 15.19
CA LYS A 448 21.42 8.00 15.98
C LYS A 448 21.49 6.47 15.85
N PRO A 449 21.06 5.72 16.89
CA PRO A 449 20.96 4.27 16.81
C PRO A 449 19.96 3.87 15.71
N PHE A 450 20.18 2.73 15.02
CA PHE A 450 19.31 2.29 13.91
C PHE A 450 17.83 2.28 14.34
N TRP A 451 17.52 1.53 15.40
CA TRP A 451 16.23 1.63 16.09
C TRP A 451 16.28 2.79 17.08
N ASP A 452 15.33 3.71 16.97
CA ASP A 452 15.23 4.96 17.71
C ASP A 452 14.93 4.78 19.21
N ASP A 453 14.55 3.57 19.63
CA ASP A 453 14.30 3.17 21.02
C ASP A 453 15.52 2.60 21.76
N LYS A 454 16.71 2.59 21.12
CA LYS A 454 17.90 1.98 21.71
C LYS A 454 18.31 2.63 23.04
N GLY A 455 18.33 1.84 24.11
CA GLY A 455 18.66 2.28 25.47
C GLY A 455 17.46 2.63 26.35
N ASP A 456 16.23 2.55 25.84
CA ASP A 456 15.01 2.66 26.65
C ASP A 456 14.76 1.39 27.48
N LYS A 457 14.15 1.52 28.66
CA LYS A 457 13.73 0.39 29.50
C LYS A 457 12.66 -0.47 28.80
N TYR A 458 11.86 0.14 27.93
CA TYR A 458 10.80 -0.48 27.13
C TYR A 458 11.23 -0.74 25.68
N GLN A 459 12.54 -0.69 25.39
CA GLN A 459 13.11 -0.98 24.08
C GLN A 459 12.69 -2.38 23.60
N SER A 460 12.31 -2.49 22.32
CA SER A 460 12.03 -3.79 21.71
C SER A 460 13.28 -4.68 21.67
N SER A 461 13.15 -6.00 21.86
CA SER A 461 14.34 -6.84 22.02
C SER A 461 15.13 -6.98 20.72
N SER A 462 16.44 -7.13 20.84
CA SER A 462 17.32 -7.48 19.71
C SER A 462 16.97 -8.82 19.05
N THR A 463 16.15 -9.65 19.70
CA THR A 463 15.64 -10.91 19.13
C THR A 463 14.55 -10.62 18.09
N THR A 464 13.63 -9.71 18.39
CA THR A 464 12.53 -9.33 17.48
C THR A 464 13.00 -8.31 16.45
N TYR A 465 13.83 -7.36 16.84
CA TYR A 465 14.30 -6.26 15.99
C TYR A 465 15.84 -6.21 15.96
N PRO A 466 16.50 -7.18 15.29
CA PRO A 466 17.95 -7.17 15.20
C PRO A 466 18.42 -6.04 14.28
N GLU A 467 19.51 -5.37 14.65
CA GLU A 467 20.16 -4.37 13.80
C GLU A 467 20.63 -5.00 12.47
N PRO A 468 20.62 -4.24 11.36
CA PRO A 468 21.24 -4.68 10.12
C PRO A 468 22.77 -4.77 10.28
N PRO A 469 23.45 -5.60 9.47
CA PRO A 469 24.90 -5.61 9.42
C PRO A 469 25.48 -4.21 9.13
N ALA A 470 26.47 -3.77 9.90
CA ALA A 470 27.06 -2.43 9.79
C ALA A 470 27.63 -2.06 8.41
N TRP A 471 27.95 -3.05 7.56
CA TRP A 471 28.43 -2.85 6.20
C TRP A 471 27.31 -2.65 5.17
N GLN A 472 26.04 -2.88 5.55
CA GLN A 472 24.92 -2.87 4.62
C GLN A 472 24.70 -1.47 4.04
N SER A 473 24.69 -1.42 2.71
CA SER A 473 24.36 -0.26 1.88
C SER A 473 23.40 -0.72 0.78
N VAL A 474 22.76 0.23 0.11
CA VAL A 474 21.81 -0.06 -0.96
C VAL A 474 22.11 0.81 -2.18
N PHE A 475 21.99 0.25 -3.38
CA PHE A 475 22.03 1.02 -4.63
C PHE A 475 20.67 1.67 -4.90
N ILE A 476 20.57 2.99 -4.72
CA ILE A 476 19.44 3.76 -5.22
C ILE A 476 19.70 4.08 -6.69
N ASN A 477 19.05 3.34 -7.59
CA ASN A 477 19.30 3.40 -9.04
C ASN A 477 18.33 4.32 -9.79
N ALA A 478 17.33 4.86 -9.09
CA ALA A 478 16.31 5.74 -9.66
C ALA A 478 16.85 7.13 -10.00
N GLU A 479 16.40 7.70 -11.11
CA GLU A 479 16.84 9.00 -11.59
C GLU A 479 16.37 10.15 -10.69
N GLN A 480 17.09 11.27 -10.72
CA GLN A 480 16.76 12.47 -9.95
C GLN A 480 15.37 13.01 -10.32
N VAL A 481 14.56 13.42 -9.33
CA VAL A 481 13.27 14.11 -9.53
C VAL A 481 13.45 15.63 -9.49
N LEU A 482 12.44 16.39 -9.94
CA LEU A 482 12.56 17.85 -10.05
C LEU A 482 12.86 18.54 -8.71
N GLU A 483 12.19 18.09 -7.65
CA GLU A 483 12.34 18.64 -6.31
C GLU A 483 12.54 17.51 -5.29
N PRO A 484 13.77 16.99 -5.14
CA PRO A 484 14.06 15.96 -4.15
C PRO A 484 13.69 16.42 -2.74
N ILE A 485 13.27 15.48 -1.89
CA ILE A 485 13.09 15.74 -0.47
C ILE A 485 14.47 15.80 0.17
N LYS A 486 14.84 16.95 0.73
CA LYS A 486 16.17 17.15 1.30
C LYS A 486 16.35 16.33 2.57
N ALA A 487 17.59 15.91 2.83
CA ALA A 487 17.96 15.24 4.09
C ALA A 487 17.52 16.04 5.34
N THR A 488 17.59 17.37 5.28
CA THR A 488 17.16 18.28 6.35
C THR A 488 15.65 18.26 6.60
N GLU A 489 14.84 17.92 5.60
CA GLU A 489 13.38 17.77 5.75
C GLU A 489 13.01 16.42 6.40
N LEU A 490 13.97 15.49 6.51
CA LEU A 490 13.76 14.14 7.01
C LEU A 490 14.49 13.86 8.32
N ILE A 491 15.00 14.88 9.04
CA ILE A 491 15.74 14.68 10.31
C ILE A 491 14.86 14.03 11.39
N ASP A 492 13.58 14.39 11.43
CA ASP A 492 12.58 13.91 12.40
C ASP A 492 11.51 13.05 11.69
N PHE A 493 11.95 12.28 10.68
CA PHE A 493 11.05 11.47 9.85
C PHE A 493 10.45 10.28 10.61
N ASP A 494 11.30 9.52 11.33
CA ASP A 494 10.88 8.43 12.21
C ASP A 494 10.39 8.99 13.55
N LYS A 495 9.27 8.47 14.02
CA LYS A 495 8.67 8.91 15.28
C LYS A 495 9.11 8.01 16.42
N THR A 496 9.57 8.63 17.49
CA THR A 496 9.93 7.92 18.73
C THR A 496 8.91 8.15 19.84
N ARG A 497 8.73 7.15 20.70
CA ARG A 497 8.03 7.29 22.00
C ARG A 497 8.95 7.07 23.20
N VAL A 498 10.27 7.12 22.99
CA VAL A 498 11.25 7.09 24.09
C VAL A 498 10.96 8.23 25.07
N GLY A 499 10.80 7.87 26.35
CA GLY A 499 10.50 8.82 27.43
C GLY A 499 9.02 9.17 27.61
N SER A 500 8.08 8.57 26.88
CA SER A 500 6.65 8.67 27.18
C SER A 500 6.31 8.04 28.55
N GLU A 501 5.30 8.56 29.24
CA GLU A 501 4.86 8.03 30.55
C GLU A 501 4.08 6.72 30.36
N HIS A 502 4.71 5.59 30.74
CA HIS A 502 4.09 4.25 30.75
C HIS A 502 3.31 3.93 32.06
N ASP A 503 3.20 4.89 32.98
CA ASP A 503 2.61 4.72 34.32
C ASP A 503 1.13 5.15 34.40
N ALA A 504 0.52 5.06 35.59
CA ALA A 504 -0.92 5.20 35.85
C ALA A 504 -1.58 6.54 35.45
N GLU A 505 -0.82 7.55 35.00
CA GLU A 505 -1.36 8.84 34.56
C GLU A 505 -1.89 8.87 33.11
N GLN A 506 -1.81 7.76 32.36
CA GLN A 506 -2.62 7.48 31.15
C GLN A 506 -2.69 8.63 30.11
N LYS A 507 -1.56 9.04 29.51
CA LYS A 507 -1.53 10.10 28.48
C LYS A 507 -1.27 9.61 27.04
N ASP A 508 -0.41 8.61 26.86
CA ASP A 508 0.13 8.24 25.53
C ASP A 508 -0.21 6.80 25.07
N GLY A 509 -1.07 6.09 25.80
CA GLY A 509 -1.39 4.69 25.53
C GLY A 509 -2.21 4.46 24.23
N TRP A 510 -2.23 3.22 23.76
CA TRP A 510 -2.85 2.75 22.51
C TRP A 510 -4.33 3.14 22.39
N GLY A 511 -5.07 3.07 23.50
CA GLY A 511 -6.50 3.42 23.55
C GLY A 511 -6.80 4.85 24.01
N GLU A 512 -5.76 5.65 24.31
CA GLU A 512 -5.91 7.02 24.83
C GLU A 512 -6.12 8.06 23.74
N PHE A 513 -6.62 9.22 24.15
CA PHE A 513 -6.81 10.38 23.27
C PHE A 513 -5.64 11.35 23.39
N ASN A 514 -5.18 11.86 22.25
CA ASN A 514 -4.24 12.97 22.21
C ASN A 514 -4.91 14.29 22.64
N VAL A 515 -4.09 15.32 22.80
CA VAL A 515 -4.52 16.69 23.17
C VAL A 515 -5.57 17.29 22.23
N ASP A 516 -5.66 16.80 21.00
CA ASP A 516 -6.61 17.24 19.98
C ASP A 516 -7.94 16.44 20.01
N GLY A 517 -8.09 15.51 20.95
CA GLY A 517 -9.30 14.71 21.14
C GLY A 517 -9.44 13.51 20.19
N TYR A 518 -8.36 13.12 19.50
CA TYR A 518 -8.32 11.93 18.64
C TYR A 518 -7.61 10.79 19.35
N LYS A 519 -8.01 9.54 19.12
CA LYS A 519 -7.25 8.40 19.64
C LYS A 519 -5.83 8.40 19.08
N ASN A 520 -4.87 8.03 19.93
CA ASN A 520 -3.47 7.88 19.55
C ASN A 520 -3.27 6.80 18.48
N ASP A 521 -4.19 5.84 18.40
CA ASP A 521 -4.25 4.81 17.39
C ASP A 521 -5.72 4.49 17.03
N ASN A 522 -6.00 4.31 15.74
CA ASN A 522 -7.35 4.10 15.23
C ASN A 522 -7.79 2.62 15.22
N THR A 523 -6.93 1.68 15.65
CA THR A 523 -7.20 0.24 15.67
C THR A 523 -7.75 -0.26 17.00
N TYR A 524 -7.47 0.41 18.11
CA TYR A 524 -7.82 -0.04 19.47
C TYR A 524 -9.28 -0.50 19.64
N ASP A 525 -10.22 0.30 19.15
CA ASP A 525 -11.66 0.03 19.27
C ASP A 525 -12.09 -1.28 18.64
N ASN A 526 -11.44 -1.67 17.53
CA ASN A 526 -11.76 -2.89 16.81
C ASN A 526 -11.13 -4.13 17.47
N TYR A 527 -10.18 -3.95 18.39
CA TYR A 527 -9.36 -5.02 18.95
C TYR A 527 -9.64 -5.29 20.43
N ILE A 528 -10.05 -4.30 21.21
CA ILE A 528 -10.32 -4.43 22.65
C ILE A 528 -11.30 -5.58 22.99
N ASN A 529 -12.26 -5.84 22.10
CA ASN A 529 -13.21 -6.94 22.22
C ASN A 529 -12.56 -8.33 22.09
N LEU A 530 -11.43 -8.43 21.39
CA LEU A 530 -10.81 -9.68 20.97
C LEU A 530 -9.83 -10.23 22.02
N TYR A 531 -9.21 -9.37 22.82
CA TYR A 531 -8.23 -9.79 23.81
C TYR A 531 -8.89 -10.60 24.93
N PRO A 532 -8.31 -11.75 25.32
CA PRO A 532 -8.83 -12.59 26.40
C PRO A 532 -8.63 -11.93 27.76
N ASN A 533 -9.51 -12.25 28.71
CA ASN A 533 -9.39 -11.80 30.08
C ASN A 533 -8.22 -12.52 30.80
N GLN A 534 -7.37 -11.76 31.49
CA GLN A 534 -6.29 -12.27 32.35
C GLN A 534 -6.77 -12.60 33.77
N ASP A 535 -5.96 -13.39 34.49
CA ASP A 535 -6.17 -13.71 35.90
C ASP A 535 -5.54 -12.64 36.79
N VAL A 536 -6.38 -11.94 37.57
CA VAL A 536 -5.97 -10.93 38.54
C VAL A 536 -5.78 -11.60 39.89
N VAL A 537 -4.62 -11.39 40.51
CA VAL A 537 -4.33 -11.89 41.86
C VAL A 537 -5.11 -11.04 42.88
N ILE A 538 -6.04 -11.68 43.59
CA ILE A 538 -6.89 -11.04 44.61
C ILE A 538 -6.48 -11.40 46.04
N GLY A 539 -5.47 -12.25 46.19
CA GLY A 539 -4.92 -12.64 47.49
C GLY A 539 -4.01 -13.84 47.38
N PHE A 540 -3.56 -14.35 48.52
CA PHE A 540 -2.72 -15.54 48.60
C PHE A 540 -3.29 -16.49 49.66
N LYS A 541 -3.33 -17.79 49.37
CA LYS A 541 -3.59 -18.83 50.36
C LYS A 541 -2.29 -19.52 50.77
N GLN A 542 -2.19 -19.95 52.02
CA GLN A 542 -1.06 -20.78 52.48
C GLN A 542 -1.12 -22.15 51.80
N GLY A 543 0.02 -22.56 51.26
CA GLY A 543 0.27 -23.85 50.64
C GLY A 543 0.71 -24.90 51.66
N PRO A 544 1.00 -26.14 51.19
CA PRO A 544 1.26 -27.29 52.06
C PRO A 544 2.50 -27.15 52.95
N ARG A 545 3.43 -26.24 52.63
CA ARG A 545 4.68 -26.00 53.37
C ARG A 545 4.70 -24.72 54.21
N GLY A 546 3.53 -24.17 54.57
CA GLY A 546 3.43 -23.01 55.47
C GLY A 546 3.85 -21.68 54.82
N ASP A 547 4.48 -20.77 55.57
CA ASP A 547 4.74 -19.38 55.16
C ASP A 547 5.63 -19.20 53.91
N TYR A 548 6.35 -20.24 53.49
CA TYR A 548 7.22 -20.23 52.31
C TYR A 548 6.51 -20.62 51.00
N ASP A 549 5.25 -21.04 51.07
CA ASP A 549 4.49 -21.57 49.93
C ASP A 549 3.18 -20.78 49.82
N ARG A 550 3.20 -19.61 49.18
CA ARG A 550 2.00 -18.78 48.97
C ARG A 550 1.42 -19.03 47.59
N ILE A 551 0.23 -19.60 47.53
CA ILE A 551 -0.47 -19.87 46.26
C ILE A 551 -1.35 -18.65 45.95
N PRO A 552 -1.18 -17.99 44.79
CA PRO A 552 -2.04 -16.87 44.40
C PRO A 552 -3.48 -17.35 44.23
N ILE A 553 -4.42 -16.61 44.81
CA ILE A 553 -5.85 -16.73 44.52
C ILE A 553 -6.14 -15.72 43.41
N THR A 554 -6.69 -16.20 42.31
CA THR A 554 -6.99 -15.37 41.14
C THR A 554 -8.48 -15.32 40.84
N ARG A 555 -8.91 -14.23 40.21
CA ARG A 555 -10.18 -14.14 39.48
C ARG A 555 -9.93 -13.64 38.07
N LYS A 556 -10.87 -13.85 37.15
CA LYS A 556 -10.80 -13.19 35.84
C LYS A 556 -10.96 -11.67 36.00
N GLU A 557 -10.18 -10.91 35.24
CA GLU A 557 -10.32 -9.46 35.14
C GLU A 557 -11.72 -9.09 34.61
N THR A 558 -12.23 -7.94 35.04
CA THR A 558 -13.44 -7.34 34.45
C THR A 558 -13.11 -6.71 33.10
N PHE A 559 -14.15 -6.32 32.35
CA PHE A 559 -13.92 -5.63 31.09
C PHE A 559 -13.21 -4.27 31.29
N GLU A 560 -13.58 -3.55 32.34
CA GLU A 560 -12.99 -2.25 32.68
C GLU A 560 -11.51 -2.39 33.06
N GLU A 561 -11.16 -3.43 33.82
CA GLU A 561 -9.77 -3.75 34.15
C GLU A 561 -8.96 -4.10 32.89
N LYS A 562 -9.57 -4.85 31.95
CA LYS A 562 -8.97 -5.15 30.65
C LYS A 562 -8.77 -3.89 29.80
N ASP A 563 -9.78 -3.01 29.72
CA ASP A 563 -9.70 -1.74 28.99
C ASP A 563 -8.54 -0.90 29.56
N LEU A 564 -8.49 -0.72 30.88
CA LEU A 564 -7.41 0.00 31.58
C LEU A 564 -6.02 -0.59 31.28
N ARG A 565 -5.90 -1.92 31.27
CA ARG A 565 -4.63 -2.62 30.99
C ARG A 565 -4.17 -2.44 29.55
N LEU A 566 -5.08 -2.55 28.57
CA LEU A 566 -4.72 -2.47 27.15
C LEU A 566 -4.59 -1.02 26.66
N ARG A 567 -5.47 -0.11 27.10
CA ARG A 567 -5.46 1.29 26.67
C ARG A 567 -4.19 2.02 27.07
N SER A 568 -3.55 1.60 28.16
CA SER A 568 -2.33 2.21 28.71
C SER A 568 -1.04 1.67 28.07
N TYR A 569 -1.10 0.63 27.26
CA TYR A 569 0.07 0.13 26.51
C TYR A 569 0.53 1.18 25.50
N VAL A 570 1.78 1.66 25.61
CA VAL A 570 2.36 2.62 24.67
C VAL A 570 3.07 1.85 23.57
N SER A 571 2.40 1.69 22.42
CA SER A 571 2.99 1.05 21.23
C SER A 571 4.03 1.95 20.57
N GLN A 572 5.18 1.37 20.17
CA GLN A 572 6.17 2.10 19.38
C GLN A 572 5.62 2.39 17.97
N PRO A 573 5.82 3.61 17.43
CA PRO A 573 5.42 3.92 16.07
C PRO A 573 6.05 2.94 15.09
N THR A 574 5.23 2.37 14.22
CA THR A 574 5.69 1.31 13.32
C THR A 574 6.40 1.84 12.08
N ASP A 575 6.17 3.11 11.76
CA ASP A 575 6.53 3.80 10.52
C ASP A 575 6.13 3.06 9.23
N HIS A 576 5.25 2.06 9.32
CA HIS A 576 4.93 1.16 8.22
C HIS A 576 4.14 1.83 7.09
N SER A 577 3.20 2.71 7.43
CA SER A 577 2.38 3.45 6.45
C SER A 577 2.94 4.83 6.12
N THR A 578 4.18 5.13 6.51
CA THR A 578 4.80 6.46 6.29
C THR A 578 5.08 6.74 4.83
N LEU A 579 5.46 5.75 4.02
CA LEU A 579 5.69 5.96 2.58
C LEU A 579 4.44 6.47 1.86
N PRO A 580 3.30 5.74 1.83
CA PRO A 580 2.09 6.25 1.18
C PRO A 580 1.47 7.43 1.94
N GLY A 581 1.74 7.56 3.25
CA GLY A 581 1.26 8.66 4.08
C GLY A 581 2.10 9.93 4.05
N ASN A 582 3.26 9.96 3.37
CA ASN A 582 4.12 11.13 3.33
C ASN A 582 3.75 12.02 2.13
N ALA A 583 3.22 13.21 2.41
CA ALA A 583 2.74 14.13 1.39
C ALA A 583 3.87 14.62 0.46
N ALA A 584 5.06 14.89 0.99
CA ALA A 584 6.21 15.31 0.19
C ALA A 584 6.69 14.18 -0.73
N PHE A 585 6.69 12.94 -0.24
CA PHE A 585 7.08 11.77 -1.01
C PHE A 585 6.10 11.54 -2.17
N MET A 586 4.80 11.55 -1.89
CA MET A 586 3.77 11.35 -2.92
C MET A 586 3.78 12.47 -3.97
N SER A 587 3.91 13.73 -3.55
CA SER A 587 3.83 14.89 -4.45
C SER A 587 5.12 15.18 -5.22
N ARG A 588 6.30 14.90 -4.65
CA ARG A 588 7.59 15.28 -5.25
C ARG A 588 8.36 14.11 -5.86
N VAL A 589 8.15 12.89 -5.35
CA VAL A 589 8.85 11.68 -5.82
C VAL A 589 7.91 10.82 -6.66
N VAL A 590 6.85 10.27 -6.06
CA VAL A 590 5.94 9.33 -6.73
C VAL A 590 5.27 9.96 -7.95
N ALA A 591 4.88 11.24 -7.89
CA ALA A 591 4.31 11.96 -9.02
C ALA A 591 5.22 12.03 -10.26
N TYR A 592 6.55 11.97 -10.09
CA TYR A 592 7.54 11.96 -11.19
C TYR A 592 7.91 10.55 -11.65
N ASP A 593 7.77 9.55 -10.78
CA ASP A 593 8.02 8.14 -11.10
C ASP A 593 6.81 7.46 -11.76
N LEU A 594 5.63 8.07 -11.70
CA LEU A 594 4.44 7.65 -12.45
C LEU A 594 4.65 7.78 -13.97
N PRO A 595 4.14 6.82 -14.77
CA PRO A 595 4.02 7.00 -16.21
C PRO A 595 2.90 8.00 -16.49
N VAL A 596 3.05 8.73 -17.58
CA VAL A 596 2.02 9.62 -18.10
C VAL A 596 1.79 9.24 -19.56
N GLY A 597 0.54 9.09 -19.97
CA GLY A 597 0.20 8.69 -21.34
C GLY A 597 -1.28 8.92 -21.65
N TYR A 598 -1.81 8.19 -22.63
CA TYR A 598 -3.22 8.30 -23.01
C TYR A 598 -4.15 7.85 -21.87
N CYS A 599 -5.33 8.44 -21.80
CA CYS A 599 -6.41 8.02 -20.89
C CYS A 599 -7.75 8.41 -21.53
N ASP A 600 -8.15 7.67 -22.56
CA ASP A 600 -9.42 7.84 -23.27
C ASP A 600 -10.61 7.61 -22.33
N ALA A 601 -10.46 6.79 -21.29
CA ALA A 601 -11.45 6.59 -20.23
C ALA A 601 -11.81 7.90 -19.47
N THR A 602 -10.98 8.95 -19.56
CA THR A 602 -11.26 10.28 -19.00
C THR A 602 -12.62 10.82 -19.41
N TRP A 603 -13.08 10.47 -20.62
CA TRP A 603 -14.33 10.99 -21.19
C TRP A 603 -15.51 10.02 -21.09
N ASP A 604 -15.35 8.87 -20.42
CA ASP A 604 -16.43 7.93 -20.14
C ASP A 604 -16.68 7.84 -18.64
N LYS A 605 -17.52 8.75 -18.13
CA LYS A 605 -17.86 8.83 -16.70
C LYS A 605 -18.52 7.54 -16.21
N ASN A 606 -19.44 6.97 -16.98
CA ASN A 606 -20.11 5.73 -16.60
C ASN A 606 -19.12 4.57 -16.42
N PHE A 607 -18.09 4.51 -17.27
CA PHE A 607 -17.04 3.51 -17.14
C PHE A 607 -16.16 3.74 -15.91
N MET A 608 -15.71 4.98 -15.68
CA MET A 608 -14.92 5.29 -14.48
C MET A 608 -15.70 4.98 -13.20
N ASP A 609 -17.00 5.28 -13.17
CA ASP A 609 -17.91 4.93 -12.08
C ASP A 609 -18.04 3.40 -11.89
N GLU A 610 -18.11 2.65 -13.00
CA GLU A 610 -18.13 1.19 -12.98
C GLU A 610 -16.83 0.62 -12.40
N LEU A 611 -15.67 1.13 -12.83
CA LEU A 611 -14.37 0.71 -12.30
C LEU A 611 -14.28 0.98 -10.80
N ARG A 612 -14.72 2.16 -10.33
CA ARG A 612 -14.74 2.49 -8.88
C ARG A 612 -15.63 1.52 -8.09
N ARG A 613 -16.80 1.16 -8.62
CA ARG A 613 -17.70 0.17 -7.99
C ARG A 613 -17.09 -1.23 -7.96
N LEU A 614 -16.43 -1.66 -9.03
CA LEU A 614 -15.76 -2.96 -9.10
C LEU A 614 -14.53 -3.04 -8.19
N ALA A 615 -13.82 -1.92 -8.03
CA ALA A 615 -12.65 -1.82 -7.16
C ALA A 615 -12.99 -1.97 -5.67
N ASP A 616 -14.19 -1.54 -5.24
CA ASP A 616 -14.67 -1.72 -3.87
C ASP A 616 -15.60 -2.93 -3.73
N TRP A 617 -15.07 -4.01 -3.16
CA TRP A 617 -15.82 -5.26 -2.95
C TRP A 617 -17.05 -5.12 -2.06
N THR A 618 -17.13 -4.03 -1.29
CA THR A 618 -18.26 -3.78 -0.41
C THR A 618 -19.48 -3.20 -1.14
N GLN A 619 -19.35 -2.80 -2.41
CA GLN A 619 -20.44 -2.16 -3.18
C GLN A 619 -21.51 -3.15 -3.67
N GLY A 620 -21.45 -4.42 -3.27
CA GLY A 620 -22.47 -5.43 -3.58
C GLY A 620 -22.31 -6.16 -4.91
N LEU A 621 -21.24 -5.89 -5.67
CA LEU A 621 -20.93 -6.61 -6.91
C LEU A 621 -20.16 -7.92 -6.68
N ASP A 622 -19.53 -8.08 -5.53
CA ASP A 622 -18.76 -9.27 -5.17
C ASP A 622 -19.56 -10.19 -4.23
N PRO A 623 -20.03 -11.37 -4.70
CA PRO A 623 -20.75 -12.32 -3.85
C PRO A 623 -19.93 -12.83 -2.67
N TYR A 624 -18.60 -12.73 -2.71
CA TYR A 624 -17.74 -13.14 -1.59
C TYR A 624 -18.07 -12.39 -0.30
N LEU A 625 -18.43 -11.11 -0.38
CA LEU A 625 -18.77 -10.31 0.80
C LEU A 625 -19.90 -10.94 1.63
N THR A 626 -20.94 -11.44 0.97
CA THR A 626 -22.13 -11.98 1.62
C THR A 626 -22.03 -13.48 1.90
N THR A 627 -21.27 -14.22 1.09
CA THR A 627 -21.16 -15.68 1.20
C THR A 627 -19.98 -16.14 2.06
N GLY A 628 -18.94 -15.32 2.21
CA GLY A 628 -17.66 -15.71 2.80
C GLY A 628 -16.89 -16.76 1.99
N THR A 629 -17.35 -17.09 0.78
CA THR A 629 -16.72 -18.10 -0.09
C THR A 629 -15.97 -17.41 -1.23
N PRO A 630 -14.61 -17.36 -1.20
CA PRO A 630 -13.86 -16.75 -2.28
C PRO A 630 -13.93 -17.60 -3.55
N ASN A 631 -13.82 -16.96 -4.72
CA ASN A 631 -13.76 -17.68 -5.99
C ASN A 631 -12.54 -18.61 -6.03
N LYS A 632 -12.69 -19.75 -6.68
CA LYS A 632 -11.56 -20.64 -6.97
C LYS A 632 -10.70 -19.99 -8.04
N VAL A 633 -9.51 -19.54 -7.65
CA VAL A 633 -8.52 -18.93 -8.55
C VAL A 633 -7.36 -19.91 -8.73
N GLU A 634 -7.02 -20.23 -9.97
CA GLU A 634 -5.85 -21.05 -10.28
C GLU A 634 -4.57 -20.23 -10.07
N GLU A 635 -3.54 -20.85 -9.51
CA GLU A 635 -2.26 -20.19 -9.30
C GLU A 635 -1.50 -20.09 -10.64
N PRO A 636 -1.04 -18.89 -11.04
CA PRO A 636 -0.25 -18.71 -12.26
C PRO A 636 1.06 -19.50 -12.21
N ALA A 637 1.40 -20.17 -13.32
CA ALA A 637 2.69 -20.85 -13.49
C ALA A 637 3.91 -19.92 -13.41
N LEU A 638 3.68 -18.60 -13.50
CA LEU A 638 4.70 -17.56 -13.32
C LEU A 638 5.26 -17.53 -11.88
N ILE A 639 4.47 -17.97 -10.90
CA ILE A 639 4.85 -18.00 -9.49
C ILE A 639 5.59 -19.32 -9.19
N SER A 640 6.80 -19.21 -8.65
CA SER A 640 7.61 -20.38 -8.35
C SER A 640 7.12 -21.10 -7.11
N ARG A 641 7.04 -22.43 -7.21
CA ARG A 641 6.77 -23.36 -6.10
C ARG A 641 8.02 -24.08 -5.61
N GLU A 642 9.20 -23.69 -6.08
CA GLU A 642 10.43 -24.34 -5.68
C GLU A 642 10.71 -24.08 -4.20
N THR A 643 10.64 -25.14 -3.38
CA THR A 643 10.94 -25.07 -1.95
C THR A 643 12.44 -25.14 -1.70
N MET A 644 12.89 -24.74 -0.50
CA MET A 644 14.30 -24.87 -0.10
C MET A 644 14.81 -26.31 -0.24
N LEU A 645 14.01 -27.30 0.13
CA LEU A 645 14.36 -28.72 -0.04
C LEU A 645 14.49 -29.09 -1.52
N GLY A 646 13.58 -28.60 -2.36
CA GLY A 646 13.64 -28.79 -3.81
C GLY A 646 14.92 -28.23 -4.43
N GLU A 647 15.31 -27.01 -4.03
CA GLU A 647 16.56 -26.40 -4.47
C GLU A 647 17.79 -27.21 -4.01
N MET A 648 17.83 -27.67 -2.76
CA MET A 648 18.92 -28.50 -2.25
C MET A 648 19.07 -29.81 -3.03
N ILE A 649 17.94 -30.46 -3.34
CA ILE A 649 17.92 -31.68 -4.16
C ILE A 649 18.48 -31.35 -5.55
N ARG A 650 17.96 -30.32 -6.23
CA ARG A 650 18.42 -29.89 -7.56
C ARG A 650 19.92 -29.61 -7.61
N ASN A 651 20.46 -28.91 -6.62
CA ASN A 651 21.88 -28.56 -6.56
C ASN A 651 22.75 -29.81 -6.35
N LYS A 652 22.34 -30.73 -5.47
CA LYS A 652 23.02 -32.02 -5.32
C LYS A 652 22.96 -32.87 -6.58
N THR A 653 21.80 -32.96 -7.24
CA THR A 653 21.64 -33.70 -8.50
C THR A 653 22.63 -33.22 -9.56
N LYS A 654 22.81 -31.89 -9.70
CA LYS A 654 23.83 -31.30 -10.59
C LYS A 654 25.26 -31.65 -10.19
N GLU A 655 25.57 -31.64 -8.91
CA GLU A 655 26.89 -32.02 -8.38
C GLU A 655 27.23 -33.50 -8.68
N TYR A 656 26.23 -34.37 -8.64
CA TYR A 656 26.37 -35.80 -8.94
C TYR A 656 26.18 -36.16 -10.43
N GLY A 657 25.96 -35.19 -11.32
CA GLY A 657 25.89 -35.39 -12.77
C GLY A 657 24.63 -36.09 -13.29
N TYR A 658 23.51 -35.98 -12.56
CA TYR A 658 22.21 -36.53 -12.94
C TYR A 658 21.32 -35.53 -13.68
#